data_AF-Q9UUJ3-F1
#
_entry.id   AF-Q9UUJ3-F1
#
_cell.length_a   1.000
_cell.length_b   1.000
_cell.length_c   1.000
_cell.angle_alpha   90.00
_cell.angle_beta   90.00
_cell.angle_gamma   90.00
#
_symmetry.space_group_name_H-M   'P 1'
#
loop_
_entity.id
_entity.type
_entity.pdbx_description
1 polymer ?
#
loop_
_entity_poly.entity_id
_entity_poly.type
_entity_poly.pdbx_seq_one_letter_code
_entity_poly.pdbx_strand_id
1 'polypeptide(L)'
;MWDGFSNSFWSRDYITGINRAQRLINEGVEQNEKLLQLLHIRAKSASSCSDLLFKSFSKFNKHHPLNEESNDLPSDAAIHQLYESYLMEASLHKKLGEQLNILVINPFANWSKKYSRRVDEIVSAAIVKINNYNSRFSHVNSKKSNLTDRKPIPTSRKSNKSDSLASALSQLDINPSNVNKFDGLINIVDHPYTAEEFANVLLKLMKASTVKRKSYSHLGDYELVTNCSLLFEAIKTTFGLEKDSYVVKAGNQLIQHGLIRLLGIRRVFENDPEIDAQFTTKSQQLLKSYHLSILEVDPYFQVNDPITATNDDPVLQKYNLAYDNLEQCRHELELYLFMVFKDLEQAELDRLNAVKSVLVECSNYSGNFIPSLNSIFIDNLNSFKNLDSLRDMSTQINKHYTGYFIPVSNNELSTKDEYLFLQKSSLTEDNLIVSLVPKILAYLLDAYSYERDEEVLSCVWTTEVPLKDAFDLKSVLRKTDNVESVLNACVEKYTLSSITCSLRLCLLEFPDSLIRSSFYDYFKAIYTTYTDFEDLDHRLYSIKKCLLHLHSTPLHILEEIIRHLSAYAISIRMKDGQIRHLAKIISPCVLRPPDDLNIIPVEDTHPTLLVIDLINEFENLFADLERPSTPPVEIERALTPITTSPQKLKLPRSSSPCKNPSPTRRFRPF
;
A
#
# COMPACT_ATOMS: atom_id res chain seq x y z
N MET A 1 -35.65 22.62 9.02
CA MET A 1 -36.92 21.97 9.45
C MET A 1 -37.25 20.99 8.34
N TRP A 2 -37.19 19.69 8.63
CA TRP A 2 -37.49 18.64 7.66
C TRP A 2 -38.83 18.02 8.07
N ASP A 3 -39.79 18.03 7.16
CA ASP A 3 -41.17 17.63 7.47
C ASP A 3 -41.42 16.11 7.27
N GLY A 4 -40.37 15.33 7.02
CA GLY A 4 -40.46 13.88 6.81
C GLY A 4 -41.08 13.51 5.47
N PHE A 5 -41.07 12.22 5.13
CA PHE A 5 -41.67 11.73 3.90
C PHE A 5 -43.19 11.87 3.95
N SER A 6 -43.77 11.67 5.12
CA SER A 6 -45.23 11.71 5.32
C SER A 6 -45.87 13.06 5.05
N ASN A 7 -45.11 14.16 4.98
CA ASN A 7 -45.65 15.48 4.61
C ASN A 7 -45.16 15.97 3.24
N SER A 8 -44.25 15.25 2.58
CA SER A 8 -43.53 15.76 1.40
C SER A 8 -43.98 15.12 0.07
N PHE A 9 -44.57 13.93 0.11
CA PHE A 9 -44.87 13.13 -1.08
C PHE A 9 -46.36 12.98 -1.38
N TRP A 10 -47.21 13.92 -0.96
CA TRP A 10 -48.62 13.92 -1.35
C TRP A 10 -48.84 14.51 -2.74
N SER A 11 -49.67 13.85 -3.53
CA SER A 11 -50.17 14.33 -4.82
C SER A 11 -51.66 14.01 -4.96
N ARG A 12 -52.40 14.77 -5.77
CA ARG A 12 -53.86 14.59 -5.94
C ARG A 12 -54.25 13.21 -6.47
N ASP A 13 -53.37 12.61 -7.27
CA ASP A 13 -53.52 11.27 -7.86
C ASP A 13 -52.91 10.15 -6.99
N TYR A 14 -52.27 10.51 -5.86
CA TYR A 14 -51.45 9.69 -4.95
C TYR A 14 -50.25 8.95 -5.57
N ILE A 15 -50.35 8.53 -6.83
CA ILE A 15 -49.37 7.72 -7.53
C ILE A 15 -48.12 8.52 -7.91
N THR A 16 -48.28 9.80 -8.26
CA THR A 16 -47.13 10.67 -8.56
C THR A 16 -46.23 10.83 -7.34
N GLY A 17 -46.83 10.99 -6.15
CA GLY A 17 -46.14 11.07 -4.87
C GLY A 17 -45.32 9.83 -4.55
N ILE A 18 -45.96 8.66 -4.60
CA ILE A 18 -45.30 7.36 -4.40
C ILE A 18 -44.17 7.12 -5.42
N ASN A 19 -44.41 7.42 -6.70
CA ASN A 19 -43.40 7.24 -7.74
C ASN A 19 -42.17 8.14 -7.53
N ARG A 20 -42.36 9.36 -7.03
CA ARG A 20 -41.24 10.25 -6.67
C ARG A 20 -40.46 9.72 -5.47
N ALA A 21 -41.15 9.23 -4.43
CA ALA A 21 -40.50 8.62 -3.28
C ALA A 21 -39.70 7.37 -3.68
N GLN A 22 -40.28 6.50 -4.52
CA GLN A 22 -39.59 5.32 -5.04
C GLN A 22 -38.35 5.69 -5.86
N ARG A 23 -38.43 6.73 -6.71
CA ARG A 23 -37.28 7.19 -7.50
C ARG A 23 -36.12 7.61 -6.61
N LEU A 24 -36.38 8.39 -5.56
CA LEU A 24 -35.36 8.80 -4.59
C LEU A 24 -34.68 7.59 -3.94
N ILE A 25 -35.46 6.59 -3.54
CA ILE A 25 -34.89 5.38 -2.92
C ILE A 25 -34.08 4.56 -3.93
N ASN A 26 -34.55 4.47 -5.18
CA ASN A 26 -33.83 3.77 -6.25
C ASN A 26 -32.48 4.44 -6.55
N GLU A 27 -32.40 5.78 -6.47
CA GLU A 27 -31.11 6.49 -6.52
C GLU A 27 -30.19 6.07 -5.36
N GLY A 28 -30.74 5.85 -4.16
CA GLY A 28 -30.02 5.29 -3.01
C GLY A 28 -29.54 3.85 -3.22
N VAL A 29 -30.32 3.01 -3.92
CA VAL A 29 -29.90 1.65 -4.31
C VAL A 29 -28.74 1.71 -5.30
N GLU A 30 -28.81 2.59 -6.31
CA GLU A 30 -27.73 2.80 -7.27
C GLU A 30 -26.44 3.30 -6.59
N GLN A 31 -26.57 4.17 -5.57
CA GLN A 31 -25.43 4.60 -4.76
C GLN A 31 -24.77 3.44 -4.01
N ASN A 32 -25.55 2.50 -3.46
CA ASN A 32 -24.99 1.32 -2.79
C ASN A 32 -24.20 0.45 -3.79
N GLU A 33 -24.67 0.29 -5.02
CA GLU A 33 -23.95 -0.44 -6.07
C GLU A 33 -22.62 0.24 -6.44
N LYS A 34 -22.62 1.57 -6.59
CA LYS A 34 -21.38 2.34 -6.82
C LYS A 34 -20.37 2.17 -5.68
N LEU A 35 -20.85 2.21 -4.43
CA LEU A 35 -20.01 1.97 -3.26
C LEU A 35 -19.41 0.56 -3.28
N LEU A 36 -20.23 -0.46 -3.56
CA LEU A 36 -19.76 -1.85 -3.68
C LEU A 36 -18.69 -2.01 -4.76
N GLN A 37 -18.84 -1.35 -5.93
CA GLN A 37 -17.84 -1.38 -6.99
C GLN A 37 -16.51 -0.79 -6.53
N LEU A 38 -16.52 0.37 -5.86
CA LEU A 38 -15.31 0.98 -5.32
C LEU A 38 -14.62 0.08 -4.30
N LEU A 39 -15.38 -0.53 -3.40
CA LEU A 39 -14.83 -1.44 -2.39
C LEU A 39 -14.24 -2.70 -3.03
N HIS A 40 -14.89 -3.27 -4.05
CA HIS A 40 -14.35 -4.40 -4.81
C HIS A 40 -13.04 -4.04 -5.52
N ILE A 41 -12.95 -2.86 -6.15
CA ILE A 41 -11.72 -2.37 -6.76
C ILE A 41 -10.61 -2.29 -5.70
N ARG A 42 -10.90 -1.71 -4.53
CA ARG A 42 -9.93 -1.61 -3.44
C ARG A 42 -9.46 -2.97 -2.96
N ALA A 43 -10.37 -3.90 -2.66
CA ALA A 43 -10.01 -5.24 -2.21
C ALA A 43 -9.19 -6.00 -3.26
N LYS A 44 -9.61 -5.95 -4.53
CA LYS A 44 -8.87 -6.57 -5.65
C LYS A 44 -7.48 -5.98 -5.82
N SER A 45 -7.33 -4.65 -5.71
CA SER A 45 -6.02 -3.99 -5.80
C SER A 45 -5.06 -4.46 -4.71
N ALA A 46 -5.56 -4.65 -3.47
CA ALA A 46 -4.75 -5.14 -2.37
C ALA A 46 -4.29 -6.60 -2.62
N SER A 47 -5.19 -7.47 -3.07
CA SER A 47 -4.82 -8.84 -3.45
C SER A 47 -3.84 -8.88 -4.62
N SER A 48 -4.05 -8.06 -5.66
CA SER A 48 -3.12 -7.99 -6.80
C SER A 48 -1.74 -7.47 -6.41
N CYS A 49 -1.65 -6.52 -5.47
CA CYS A 49 -0.37 -6.06 -4.91
C CYS A 49 0.37 -7.23 -4.25
N SER A 50 -0.32 -8.00 -3.40
CA SER A 50 0.24 -9.19 -2.76
C SER A 50 0.75 -10.21 -3.78
N ASP A 51 -0.06 -10.55 -4.78
CA ASP A 51 0.31 -11.53 -5.81
C ASP A 51 1.55 -11.08 -6.60
N LEU A 52 1.65 -9.78 -6.90
CA LEU A 52 2.78 -9.21 -7.62
C LEU A 52 4.06 -9.26 -6.78
N LEU A 53 3.99 -8.85 -5.51
CA LEU A 53 5.13 -8.92 -4.60
C LEU A 53 5.60 -10.38 -4.45
N PHE A 54 4.69 -11.29 -4.09
CA PHE A 54 5.02 -12.69 -3.87
C PHE A 54 5.63 -13.35 -5.12
N LYS A 55 5.05 -13.11 -6.30
CA LYS A 55 5.57 -13.64 -7.57
C LYS A 55 6.96 -13.09 -7.89
N SER A 56 7.18 -11.79 -7.69
CA SER A 56 8.44 -11.12 -8.03
C SER A 56 9.57 -11.59 -7.12
N PHE A 57 9.34 -11.62 -5.81
CA PHE A 57 10.33 -12.07 -4.84
C PHE A 57 10.56 -13.58 -4.91
N SER A 58 9.52 -14.40 -5.10
CA SER A 58 9.70 -15.84 -5.33
C SER A 58 10.52 -16.12 -6.59
N LYS A 59 10.38 -15.31 -7.65
CA LYS A 59 11.22 -15.42 -8.85
C LYS A 59 12.67 -15.02 -8.55
N PHE A 60 12.88 -13.94 -7.77
CA PHE A 60 14.21 -13.53 -7.33
C PHE A 60 14.93 -14.65 -6.57
N ASN A 61 14.28 -15.25 -5.56
CA ASN A 61 14.88 -16.32 -4.76
C ASN A 61 15.22 -17.58 -5.60
N LYS A 62 14.50 -17.84 -6.70
CA LYS A 62 14.87 -18.93 -7.63
C LYS A 62 16.16 -18.67 -8.40
N HIS A 63 16.47 -17.41 -8.70
CA HIS A 63 17.68 -17.03 -9.43
C HIS A 63 18.86 -16.75 -8.49
N HIS A 64 18.56 -16.25 -7.29
CA HIS A 64 19.51 -15.91 -6.24
C HIS A 64 19.03 -16.57 -4.95
N PRO A 65 19.33 -17.87 -4.76
CA PRO A 65 18.89 -18.59 -3.57
C PRO A 65 19.52 -17.96 -2.33
N LEU A 66 18.68 -17.41 -1.46
CA LEU A 66 19.07 -16.91 -0.16
C LEU A 66 18.95 -18.07 0.83
N ASN A 67 19.98 -18.92 0.91
CA ASN A 67 20.00 -20.05 1.84
C ASN A 67 20.42 -19.57 3.23
N GLU A 68 19.82 -20.11 4.30
CA GLU A 68 20.26 -19.84 5.67
C GLU A 68 21.75 -20.19 5.87
N GLU A 69 22.22 -21.24 5.20
CA GLU A 69 23.62 -21.69 5.23
C GLU A 69 24.61 -20.72 4.57
N SER A 70 24.14 -19.77 3.75
CA SER A 70 24.99 -18.72 3.17
C SER A 70 25.04 -17.44 4.01
N ASN A 71 24.27 -17.35 5.09
CA ASN A 71 24.23 -16.18 5.97
C ASN A 71 25.44 -16.12 6.93
N ASP A 72 26.63 -16.51 6.45
CA ASP A 72 27.89 -16.38 7.20
C ASP A 72 28.18 -14.91 7.51
N LEU A 73 27.74 -14.02 6.61
CA LEU A 73 27.94 -12.59 6.70
C LEU A 73 26.71 -11.91 7.33
N PRO A 74 26.87 -11.10 8.38
CA PRO A 74 25.84 -10.19 8.88
C PRO A 74 25.08 -9.43 7.78
N SER A 75 25.76 -8.98 6.71
CA SER A 75 25.09 -8.32 5.58
C SER A 75 24.20 -9.25 4.76
N ASP A 76 24.62 -10.48 4.49
CA ASP A 76 23.80 -11.48 3.79
C ASP A 76 22.56 -11.85 4.62
N ALA A 77 22.72 -12.00 5.95
CA ALA A 77 21.60 -12.20 6.86
C ALA A 77 20.59 -11.03 6.81
N ALA A 78 21.07 -9.79 6.74
CA ALA A 78 20.21 -8.61 6.60
C ALA A 78 19.49 -8.56 5.24
N ILE A 79 20.15 -8.98 4.16
CA ILE A 79 19.51 -9.12 2.83
C ILE A 79 18.40 -10.17 2.88
N HIS A 80 18.64 -11.31 3.55
CA HIS A 80 17.64 -12.34 3.74
C HIS A 80 16.44 -11.83 4.55
N GLN A 81 16.69 -11.13 5.66
CA GLN A 81 15.63 -10.52 6.46
C GLN A 81 14.80 -9.49 5.65
N LEU A 82 15.44 -8.71 4.79
CA LEU A 82 14.73 -7.77 3.93
C LEU A 82 13.82 -8.49 2.93
N TYR A 83 14.29 -9.61 2.36
CA TYR A 83 13.48 -10.46 1.50
C TYR A 83 12.25 -11.01 2.24
N GLU A 84 12.42 -11.54 3.45
CA GLU A 84 11.31 -12.04 4.27
C GLU A 84 10.31 -10.93 4.61
N SER A 85 10.81 -9.73 4.90
CA SER A 85 9.98 -8.56 5.18
C SER A 85 9.06 -8.19 4.01
N TYR A 86 9.55 -8.29 2.78
CA TYR A 86 8.71 -8.05 1.61
C TYR A 86 7.64 -9.14 1.40
N LEU A 87 7.94 -10.39 1.76
CA LEU A 87 6.91 -11.45 1.76
C LEU A 87 5.86 -11.21 2.86
N MET A 88 6.29 -10.71 4.03
CA MET A 88 5.38 -10.33 5.10
C MET A 88 4.48 -9.16 4.69
N GLU A 89 5.02 -8.14 4.03
CA GLU A 89 4.24 -7.03 3.43
C GLU A 89 3.19 -7.56 2.43
N ALA A 90 3.60 -8.48 1.55
CA ALA A 90 2.68 -9.13 0.62
C ALA A 90 1.54 -9.85 1.37
N SER A 91 1.84 -10.55 2.47
CA SER A 91 0.83 -11.23 3.29
C SER A 91 -0.16 -10.26 3.93
N LEU A 92 0.30 -9.09 4.37
CA LEU A 92 -0.56 -8.04 4.93
C LEU A 92 -1.52 -7.48 3.87
N HIS A 93 -1.03 -7.25 2.65
CA HIS A 93 -1.87 -6.82 1.53
C HIS A 93 -2.95 -7.84 1.18
N LYS A 94 -2.61 -9.14 1.18
CA LYS A 94 -3.57 -10.21 0.97
C LYS A 94 -4.65 -10.22 2.05
N LYS A 95 -4.23 -10.15 3.32
CA LYS A 95 -5.12 -10.11 4.48
C LYS A 95 -6.08 -8.93 4.41
N LEU A 96 -5.61 -7.74 4.04
CA LEU A 96 -6.46 -6.57 3.85
C LEU A 96 -7.54 -6.82 2.78
N GLY A 97 -7.16 -7.36 1.62
CA GLY A 97 -8.10 -7.69 0.54
C GLY A 97 -9.15 -8.73 0.97
N GLU A 98 -8.73 -9.76 1.71
CA GLU A 98 -9.62 -10.80 2.24
C GLU A 98 -10.58 -10.25 3.31
N GLN A 99 -10.06 -9.45 4.26
CA GLN A 99 -10.88 -8.83 5.31
C GLN A 99 -11.93 -7.88 4.73
N LEU A 100 -11.56 -7.04 3.76
CA LEU A 100 -12.53 -6.17 3.09
C LEU A 100 -13.64 -6.98 2.39
N ASN A 101 -13.28 -8.06 1.69
CA ASN A 101 -14.28 -8.91 1.03
C ASN A 101 -15.22 -9.60 2.03
N ILE A 102 -14.66 -10.26 3.04
CA ILE A 102 -15.42 -11.11 3.97
C ILE A 102 -16.23 -10.28 4.96
N LEU A 103 -15.65 -9.21 5.52
CA LEU A 103 -16.20 -8.51 6.67
C LEU A 103 -16.98 -7.25 6.28
N VAL A 104 -16.73 -6.67 5.10
CA VAL A 104 -17.37 -5.42 4.68
C VAL A 104 -18.23 -5.63 3.42
N ILE A 105 -17.62 -6.10 2.34
CA ILE A 105 -18.26 -6.13 1.02
C ILE A 105 -19.38 -7.17 0.95
N ASN A 106 -19.11 -8.43 1.32
CA ASN A 106 -20.11 -9.49 1.25
C ASN A 106 -21.33 -9.22 2.17
N PRO A 107 -21.15 -8.79 3.44
CA PRO A 107 -22.26 -8.42 4.29
C PRO A 107 -23.08 -7.26 3.71
N PHE A 108 -22.42 -6.20 3.24
CA PHE A 108 -23.12 -5.04 2.67
C PHE A 108 -23.84 -5.38 1.36
N ALA A 109 -23.25 -6.19 0.49
CA ALA A 109 -23.89 -6.64 -0.75
C ALA A 109 -25.17 -7.45 -0.46
N ASN A 110 -25.12 -8.35 0.52
CA ASN A 110 -26.28 -9.12 0.95
C ASN A 110 -27.34 -8.23 1.59
N TRP A 111 -26.93 -7.27 2.43
CA TRP A 111 -27.83 -6.30 3.05
C TRP A 111 -28.51 -5.42 1.99
N SER A 112 -27.74 -4.88 1.03
CA SER A 112 -28.25 -4.02 -0.04
C SER A 112 -29.27 -4.73 -0.93
N LYS A 113 -29.06 -6.02 -1.24
CA LYS A 113 -30.05 -6.83 -1.96
C LYS A 113 -31.35 -7.01 -1.18
N LYS A 114 -31.27 -7.24 0.13
CA LYS A 114 -32.45 -7.36 0.99
C LYS A 114 -33.19 -6.03 1.11
N TYR A 115 -32.45 -4.94 1.25
CA TYR A 115 -32.98 -3.57 1.29
C TYR A 115 -33.78 -3.23 0.03
N SER A 116 -33.22 -3.46 -1.17
CA SER A 116 -33.92 -3.24 -2.44
C SER A 116 -35.24 -3.99 -2.50
N ARG A 117 -35.24 -5.29 -2.16
CA ARG A 117 -36.47 -6.11 -2.13
C ARG A 117 -37.52 -5.58 -1.17
N ARG A 118 -37.11 -5.19 0.05
CA ARG A 118 -38.00 -4.62 1.07
C ARG A 118 -38.72 -3.36 0.55
N VAL A 119 -37.99 -2.47 -0.11
CA VAL A 119 -38.58 -1.24 -0.66
C VAL A 119 -39.52 -1.55 -1.82
N ASP A 120 -39.12 -2.42 -2.74
CA ASP A 120 -39.95 -2.81 -3.87
C ASP A 120 -41.27 -3.44 -3.43
N GLU A 121 -41.25 -4.26 -2.38
CA GLU A 121 -42.45 -4.87 -1.78
C GLU A 121 -43.39 -3.80 -1.18
N ILE A 122 -42.84 -2.85 -0.42
CA ILE A 122 -43.62 -1.74 0.19
C ILE A 122 -44.30 -0.90 -0.90
N VAL A 123 -43.54 -0.49 -1.93
CA VAL A 123 -44.07 0.37 -3.00
C VAL A 123 -45.09 -0.39 -3.86
N SER A 124 -44.82 -1.65 -4.21
CA SER A 124 -45.73 -2.47 -5.01
C SER A 124 -47.08 -2.66 -4.30
N ALA A 125 -47.06 -2.94 -2.98
CA ALA A 125 -48.27 -3.07 -2.20
C ALA A 125 -49.10 -1.77 -2.17
N ALA A 126 -48.43 -0.62 -2.08
CA ALA A 126 -49.09 0.68 -2.11
C ALA A 126 -49.72 1.00 -3.47
N ILE A 127 -49.01 0.71 -4.57
CA ILE A 127 -49.54 0.89 -5.94
C ILE A 127 -50.80 0.05 -6.15
N VAL A 128 -50.84 -1.20 -5.66
CA VAL A 128 -52.05 -2.05 -5.77
C VAL A 128 -53.25 -1.41 -5.07
N LYS A 129 -53.06 -0.83 -3.87
CA LYS A 129 -54.15 -0.15 -3.15
C LYS A 129 -54.59 1.14 -3.85
N ILE A 130 -53.66 1.92 -4.39
CA ILE A 130 -53.97 3.11 -5.20
C ILE A 130 -54.80 2.73 -6.42
N ASN A 131 -54.45 1.64 -7.12
CA ASN A 131 -55.19 1.17 -8.29
C ASN A 131 -56.62 0.69 -7.94
N ASN A 132 -56.80 0.07 -6.78
CA ASN A 132 -58.12 -0.31 -6.27
C ASN A 132 -59.00 0.94 -6.01
N TYR A 133 -58.44 1.96 -5.34
CA TYR A 133 -59.11 3.25 -5.14
C TYR A 133 -59.49 3.90 -6.48
N ASN A 134 -58.56 3.98 -7.44
CA ASN A 134 -58.80 4.56 -8.76
C ASN A 134 -59.91 3.83 -9.54
N SER A 135 -60.00 2.50 -9.39
CA SER A 135 -61.08 1.70 -9.97
C SER A 135 -62.44 2.04 -9.36
N ARG A 136 -62.51 2.18 -8.03
CA ARG A 136 -63.74 2.60 -7.33
C ARG A 136 -64.13 4.03 -7.67
N PHE A 137 -63.15 4.93 -7.77
CA PHE A 137 -63.37 6.33 -8.18
C PHE A 137 -64.01 6.39 -9.58
N SER A 138 -63.48 5.62 -10.52
CA SER A 138 -64.04 5.49 -11.87
C SER A 138 -65.47 4.92 -11.85
N HIS A 139 -65.73 3.92 -11.00
CA HIS A 139 -67.07 3.34 -10.83
C HIS A 139 -68.09 4.36 -10.29
N VAL A 140 -67.73 5.16 -9.29
CA VAL A 140 -68.59 6.23 -8.76
C VAL A 140 -68.84 7.30 -9.80
N ASN A 141 -67.81 7.70 -10.57
CA ASN A 141 -67.98 8.66 -11.66
C ASN A 141 -68.96 8.16 -12.73
N SER A 142 -68.90 6.87 -13.08
CA SER A 142 -69.87 6.26 -13.99
C SER A 142 -71.31 6.25 -13.41
N LYS A 143 -71.48 6.01 -12.11
CA LYS A 143 -72.81 6.13 -11.49
C LYS A 143 -73.30 7.57 -11.42
N LYS A 144 -72.39 8.52 -11.21
CA LYS A 144 -72.68 9.96 -11.20
C LYS A 144 -73.21 10.41 -12.56
N SER A 145 -72.58 9.98 -13.66
CA SER A 145 -73.06 10.30 -15.01
C SER A 145 -74.47 9.74 -15.25
N ASN A 146 -74.73 8.49 -14.85
CA ASN A 146 -76.05 7.87 -14.96
C ASN A 146 -77.15 8.62 -14.16
N LEU A 147 -76.78 9.28 -13.06
CA LEU A 147 -77.69 10.11 -12.27
C LEU A 147 -77.96 11.45 -12.96
N THR A 148 -76.94 12.08 -13.55
CA THR A 148 -77.08 13.36 -14.27
C THR A 148 -77.89 13.24 -15.55
N ASP A 149 -77.85 12.08 -16.21
CA ASP A 149 -78.60 11.81 -17.43
C ASP A 149 -80.13 11.65 -17.20
N ARG A 150 -80.60 11.64 -15.95
CA ARG A 150 -82.01 11.39 -15.58
C ARG A 150 -82.90 12.64 -15.31
N LYS A 151 -82.48 13.87 -15.61
CA LYS A 151 -83.37 15.04 -15.48
C LYS A 151 -84.57 14.99 -16.47
N PRO A 152 -85.76 15.49 -16.09
CA PRO A 152 -87.05 14.86 -16.42
C PRO A 152 -87.65 15.25 -17.78
N ILE A 153 -88.40 14.30 -18.33
CA ILE A 153 -89.32 14.41 -19.46
C ILE A 153 -90.24 15.66 -19.30
N PRO A 154 -90.34 16.57 -20.29
CA PRO A 154 -91.33 17.62 -20.26
C PRO A 154 -92.72 17.06 -20.60
N THR A 155 -93.65 17.24 -19.68
CA THR A 155 -95.07 16.96 -19.85
C THR A 155 -95.73 18.00 -20.76
N SER A 156 -96.06 17.62 -22.00
CA SER A 156 -97.29 18.09 -22.67
C SER A 156 -97.63 17.21 -23.87
N ARG A 157 -98.79 16.56 -23.80
CA ARG A 157 -99.45 15.81 -24.88
C ARG A 157 -100.01 16.77 -25.94
N LYS A 158 -99.89 16.35 -27.21
CA LYS A 158 -100.90 16.35 -28.31
C LYS A 158 -100.29 16.81 -29.65
N SER A 159 -100.01 15.82 -30.52
CA SER A 159 -100.60 15.62 -31.87
C SER A 159 -100.04 16.53 -32.97
N ASN A 160 -99.76 16.12 -34.21
CA ASN A 160 -99.76 14.84 -34.93
C ASN A 160 -99.09 15.15 -36.29
N LYS A 161 -98.39 14.17 -36.85
CA LYS A 161 -98.11 13.97 -38.30
C LYS A 161 -97.32 15.07 -39.06
N SER A 162 -96.08 14.76 -39.41
CA SER A 162 -95.75 14.47 -40.82
C SER A 162 -94.42 13.75 -40.93
N ASP A 163 -94.40 12.86 -41.91
CA ASP A 163 -93.39 11.88 -42.23
C ASP A 163 -92.04 12.46 -42.66
N SER A 164 -90.99 11.65 -42.46
CA SER A 164 -89.87 11.48 -43.39
C SER A 164 -89.02 12.71 -43.75
N LEU A 165 -87.95 12.93 -42.96
CA LEU A 165 -86.69 13.52 -43.46
C LEU A 165 -85.47 12.82 -42.81
N ALA A 166 -85.44 11.50 -42.96
CA ALA A 166 -84.23 10.68 -42.79
C ALA A 166 -83.50 10.47 -44.14
N SER A 167 -83.69 11.37 -45.12
CA SER A 167 -83.20 11.22 -46.49
C SER A 167 -82.71 12.53 -47.13
N ALA A 168 -82.02 13.40 -46.38
CA ALA A 168 -81.45 14.64 -46.94
C ALA A 168 -80.09 15.08 -46.34
N LEU A 169 -79.35 14.21 -45.64
CA LEU A 169 -78.03 14.56 -45.08
C LEU A 169 -76.92 13.55 -45.38
N SER A 170 -77.16 12.60 -46.28
CA SER A 170 -76.13 11.72 -46.85
C SER A 170 -75.81 12.14 -48.29
N GLN A 171 -75.18 13.30 -48.45
CA GLN A 171 -74.47 13.74 -49.68
C GLN A 171 -73.84 15.11 -49.43
N LEU A 172 -72.80 15.15 -48.60
CA LEU A 172 -71.76 16.18 -48.69
C LEU A 172 -70.44 15.50 -48.33
N ASP A 173 -69.77 15.01 -49.38
CA ASP A 173 -68.32 14.87 -49.39
C ASP A 173 -67.71 16.22 -49.00
N ILE A 174 -67.18 16.31 -47.79
CA ILE A 174 -66.21 17.35 -47.43
C ILE A 174 -65.01 16.64 -46.83
N ASN A 175 -63.97 16.58 -47.65
CA ASN A 175 -62.62 16.19 -47.29
C ASN A 175 -62.19 16.76 -45.93
N PRO A 176 -61.46 16.01 -45.09
CA PRO A 176 -60.74 16.54 -43.95
C PRO A 176 -59.50 17.27 -44.47
N SER A 177 -59.72 18.38 -45.15
CA SER A 177 -58.69 19.20 -45.79
C SER A 177 -59.20 20.63 -45.85
N ASN A 178 -59.43 21.22 -44.67
CA ASN A 178 -59.44 22.66 -44.39
C ASN A 178 -59.88 22.87 -42.92
N VAL A 179 -59.14 22.27 -42.00
CA VAL A 179 -58.98 22.90 -40.68
C VAL A 179 -57.99 24.02 -40.95
N ASN A 180 -58.47 25.26 -41.01
CA ASN A 180 -57.57 26.39 -40.87
C ASN A 180 -56.90 26.24 -39.50
N LYS A 181 -55.71 25.64 -39.49
CA LYS A 181 -54.76 25.77 -38.38
C LYS A 181 -54.72 27.26 -38.05
N PHE A 182 -54.77 27.59 -36.77
CA PHE A 182 -54.39 28.91 -36.29
C PHE A 182 -52.87 29.07 -36.50
N ASP A 183 -52.44 29.11 -37.77
CA ASP A 183 -51.07 29.40 -38.17
C ASP A 183 -50.96 30.92 -38.29
N GLY A 184 -50.81 31.56 -37.13
CA GLY A 184 -50.61 33.00 -37.02
C GLY A 184 -50.43 33.41 -35.56
N LEU A 185 -49.38 34.18 -35.28
CA LEU A 185 -49.17 34.79 -33.96
C LEU A 185 -50.35 35.71 -33.63
N ILE A 186 -50.96 35.52 -32.45
CA ILE A 186 -51.98 36.42 -31.93
C ILE A 186 -51.25 37.57 -31.24
N ASN A 187 -51.22 38.74 -31.87
CA ASN A 187 -50.55 39.92 -31.32
C ASN A 187 -51.51 40.71 -30.42
N ILE A 188 -51.25 40.71 -29.12
CA ILE A 188 -51.96 41.56 -28.16
C ILE A 188 -50.95 42.50 -27.50
N VAL A 189 -51.20 43.81 -27.60
CA VAL A 189 -50.32 44.89 -27.10
C VAL A 189 -48.86 44.60 -27.41
N ASP A 190 -48.57 44.40 -28.70
CA ASP A 190 -47.21 44.24 -29.25
C ASP A 190 -46.46 42.97 -28.76
N HIS A 191 -47.14 42.06 -28.07
CA HIS A 191 -46.65 40.72 -27.75
C HIS A 191 -47.27 39.66 -28.66
N PRO A 192 -46.45 38.95 -29.47
CA PRO A 192 -46.92 37.83 -30.27
C PRO A 192 -47.07 36.58 -29.41
N TYR A 193 -48.28 36.01 -29.36
CA TYR A 193 -48.54 34.73 -28.70
C TYR A 193 -48.74 33.63 -29.73
N THR A 194 -48.15 32.46 -29.47
CA THR A 194 -48.57 31.23 -30.18
C THR A 194 -49.99 30.85 -29.75
N ALA A 195 -50.70 30.06 -30.58
CA ALA A 195 -52.07 29.66 -30.28
C ALA A 195 -52.20 28.88 -28.96
N GLU A 196 -51.18 28.12 -28.58
CA GLU A 196 -51.12 27.37 -27.31
C GLU A 196 -50.86 28.29 -26.10
N GLU A 197 -49.88 29.19 -26.18
CA GLU A 197 -49.62 30.18 -25.13
C GLU A 197 -50.84 31.06 -24.90
N PHE A 198 -51.49 31.49 -25.99
CA PHE A 198 -52.66 32.33 -25.91
C PHE A 198 -53.86 31.59 -25.29
N ALA A 199 -54.01 30.29 -25.50
CA ALA A 199 -55.06 29.49 -24.86
C ALA A 199 -54.94 29.51 -23.33
N ASN A 200 -53.72 29.41 -22.80
CA ASN A 200 -53.45 29.51 -21.37
C ASN A 200 -53.73 30.92 -20.82
N VAL A 201 -53.33 31.96 -21.57
CA VAL A 201 -53.62 33.37 -21.22
C VAL A 201 -55.13 33.63 -21.18
N LEU A 202 -55.86 33.14 -22.19
CA LEU A 202 -57.31 33.24 -22.28
C LEU A 202 -58.00 32.54 -21.10
N LEU A 203 -57.53 31.35 -20.69
CA LEU A 203 -58.06 30.65 -19.53
C LEU A 203 -57.86 31.47 -18.25
N LYS A 204 -56.67 32.06 -18.06
CA LYS A 204 -56.36 32.92 -16.91
C LYS A 204 -57.25 34.16 -16.88
N LEU A 205 -57.48 34.78 -18.03
CA LEU A 205 -58.32 35.96 -18.20
C LEU A 205 -59.81 35.65 -17.91
N MET A 206 -60.30 34.49 -18.35
CA MET A 206 -61.67 34.03 -18.05
C MET A 206 -61.86 33.66 -16.57
N LYS A 207 -60.86 33.07 -15.91
CA LYS A 207 -60.88 32.85 -14.46
C LYS A 207 -60.88 34.17 -13.68
N ALA A 208 -60.05 35.13 -14.08
CA ALA A 208 -59.91 36.42 -13.40
C ALA A 208 -61.15 37.33 -13.56
N SER A 209 -61.84 37.29 -14.70
CA SER A 209 -63.01 38.13 -14.97
C SER A 209 -64.33 37.60 -14.37
N THR A 210 -64.32 36.49 -13.63
CA THR A 210 -65.52 35.91 -12.94
C THR A 210 -66.72 35.69 -13.87
N VAL A 211 -66.47 34.94 -14.94
CA VAL A 211 -67.46 34.68 -15.98
C VAL A 211 -68.66 33.87 -15.45
N LYS A 212 -69.90 34.34 -15.73
CA LYS A 212 -71.16 33.73 -15.25
C LYS A 212 -72.18 33.56 -16.39
N ARG A 213 -73.27 32.84 -16.13
CA ARG A 213 -74.47 32.82 -16.99
C ARG A 213 -75.38 33.98 -16.57
N LYS A 214 -75.85 34.78 -17.52
CA LYS A 214 -76.74 35.92 -17.26
C LYS A 214 -77.93 35.89 -18.22
N SER A 215 -79.13 36.02 -17.67
CA SER A 215 -80.38 36.05 -18.43
C SER A 215 -80.83 37.49 -18.63
N TYR A 216 -81.18 37.85 -19.88
CA TYR A 216 -81.70 39.17 -20.23
C TYR A 216 -83.16 39.04 -20.68
N SER A 217 -84.04 39.89 -20.13
CA SER A 217 -85.51 39.83 -20.31
C SER A 217 -85.98 39.81 -21.77
N HIS A 218 -85.18 40.30 -22.72
CA HIS A 218 -85.52 40.37 -24.15
C HIS A 218 -84.46 39.76 -25.09
N LEU A 219 -83.32 39.30 -24.59
CA LEU A 219 -82.21 38.80 -25.43
C LEU A 219 -81.89 37.32 -25.19
N GLY A 220 -82.51 36.69 -24.18
CA GLY A 220 -82.29 35.29 -23.83
C GLY A 220 -81.15 35.08 -22.83
N ASP A 221 -80.82 33.80 -22.62
CA ASP A 221 -79.74 33.39 -21.71
C ASP A 221 -78.40 33.41 -22.43
N TYR A 222 -77.46 34.21 -21.91
CA TYR A 222 -76.09 34.21 -22.40
C TYR A 222 -75.18 33.48 -21.41
N GLU A 223 -74.44 32.51 -21.93
CA GLU A 223 -73.37 31.84 -21.21
C GLU A 223 -72.05 32.56 -21.45
N LEU A 224 -71.18 32.48 -20.46
CA LEU A 224 -69.87 33.10 -20.42
C LEU A 224 -69.85 34.64 -20.52
N VAL A 225 -70.64 35.29 -19.66
CA VAL A 225 -70.75 36.75 -19.56
C VAL A 225 -69.96 37.28 -18.35
N THR A 226 -69.23 38.36 -18.54
CA THR A 226 -68.61 39.17 -17.49
C THR A 226 -68.94 40.64 -17.68
N ASN A 227 -68.76 41.43 -16.64
CA ASN A 227 -68.92 42.87 -16.70
C ASN A 227 -67.64 43.53 -17.27
N CYS A 228 -67.76 44.60 -18.06
CA CYS A 228 -66.59 45.22 -18.70
C CYS A 228 -65.59 45.78 -17.69
N SER A 229 -66.02 46.27 -16.51
CA SER A 229 -65.08 46.69 -15.46
C SER A 229 -64.28 45.53 -14.86
N LEU A 230 -64.90 44.36 -14.66
CA LEU A 230 -64.20 43.17 -14.17
C LEU A 230 -63.27 42.59 -15.23
N LEU A 231 -63.69 42.64 -16.50
CA LEU A 231 -62.85 42.26 -17.63
C LEU A 231 -61.66 43.22 -17.79
N PHE A 232 -61.85 44.51 -17.52
CA PHE A 232 -60.79 45.52 -17.59
C PHE A 232 -59.68 45.21 -16.58
N GLU A 233 -60.04 44.98 -15.32
CA GLU A 233 -59.09 44.57 -14.27
C GLU A 233 -58.44 43.21 -14.56
N ALA A 234 -59.20 42.25 -15.12
CA ALA A 234 -58.66 40.96 -15.53
C ALA A 234 -57.63 41.09 -16.66
N ILE A 235 -57.86 41.96 -17.65
CA ILE A 235 -56.89 42.24 -18.72
C ILE A 235 -55.65 42.92 -18.14
N LYS A 236 -55.84 43.93 -17.28
CA LYS A 236 -54.75 44.67 -16.63
C LYS A 236 -53.81 43.75 -15.86
N THR A 237 -54.37 42.84 -15.07
CA THR A 237 -53.63 41.87 -14.25
C THR A 237 -53.04 40.72 -15.07
N THR A 238 -53.76 40.21 -16.08
CA THR A 238 -53.30 39.05 -16.85
C THR A 238 -52.13 39.39 -17.77
N PHE A 239 -52.16 40.58 -18.38
CA PHE A 239 -51.10 41.07 -19.28
C PHE A 239 -50.07 41.97 -18.60
N GLY A 240 -50.24 42.32 -17.31
CA GLY A 240 -49.30 43.17 -16.57
C GLY A 240 -49.21 44.61 -17.11
N LEU A 241 -50.33 45.18 -17.53
CA LEU A 241 -50.37 46.50 -18.19
C LEU A 241 -50.51 47.63 -17.16
N GLU A 242 -49.56 48.57 -17.14
CA GLU A 242 -49.57 49.67 -16.17
C GLU A 242 -50.51 50.84 -16.55
N LYS A 243 -50.67 51.11 -17.85
CA LYS A 243 -51.51 52.22 -18.35
C LYS A 243 -52.87 51.74 -18.84
N ASP A 244 -53.93 52.40 -18.40
CA ASP A 244 -55.31 52.11 -18.78
C ASP A 244 -55.55 52.19 -20.30
N SER A 245 -54.82 53.05 -21.02
CA SER A 245 -54.87 53.15 -22.49
C SER A 245 -54.46 51.84 -23.20
N TYR A 246 -53.51 51.09 -22.63
CA TYR A 246 -53.08 49.80 -23.19
C TYR A 246 -54.08 48.69 -22.88
N VAL A 247 -54.76 48.76 -21.74
CA VAL A 247 -55.85 47.82 -21.38
C VAL A 247 -57.02 47.97 -22.36
N VAL A 248 -57.39 49.21 -22.69
CA VAL A 248 -58.40 49.51 -23.73
C VAL A 248 -57.96 48.95 -25.10
N LYS A 249 -56.69 49.15 -25.49
CA LYS A 249 -56.15 48.60 -26.75
C LYS A 249 -56.24 47.07 -26.77
N ALA A 250 -55.85 46.40 -25.69
CA ALA A 250 -55.92 44.95 -25.55
C ALA A 250 -57.35 44.42 -25.66
N GLY A 251 -58.31 45.03 -24.96
CA GLY A 251 -59.71 44.61 -25.01
C GLY A 251 -60.33 44.77 -26.40
N ASN A 252 -60.01 45.87 -27.11
CA ASN A 252 -60.44 46.05 -28.49
C ASN A 252 -59.79 45.05 -29.47
N GLN A 253 -58.53 44.66 -29.24
CA GLN A 253 -57.88 43.58 -30.00
C GLN A 253 -58.55 42.22 -29.75
N LEU A 254 -58.98 41.92 -28.52
CA LEU A 254 -59.74 40.70 -28.22
C LEU A 254 -61.09 40.66 -28.96
N ILE A 255 -61.74 41.82 -29.10
CA ILE A 255 -62.96 41.97 -29.93
C ILE A 255 -62.62 41.78 -31.42
N GLN A 256 -61.54 42.38 -31.91
CA GLN A 256 -61.09 42.27 -33.30
C GLN A 256 -60.74 40.83 -33.70
N HIS A 257 -60.12 40.07 -32.79
CA HIS A 257 -59.85 38.65 -32.97
C HIS A 257 -61.11 37.77 -32.84
N GLY A 258 -62.25 38.36 -32.46
CA GLY A 258 -63.54 37.69 -32.33
C GLY A 258 -63.64 36.79 -31.11
N LEU A 259 -62.83 37.02 -30.07
CA LEU A 259 -62.78 36.21 -28.84
C LEU A 259 -63.78 36.72 -27.79
N ILE A 260 -64.10 38.01 -27.84
CA ILE A 260 -65.04 38.69 -26.95
C ILE A 260 -66.03 39.50 -27.78
N ARG A 261 -67.29 39.56 -27.33
CA ARG A 261 -68.37 40.36 -27.92
C ARG A 261 -69.02 41.21 -26.83
N LEU A 262 -69.17 42.51 -27.06
CA LEU A 262 -69.89 43.40 -26.15
C LEU A 262 -71.41 43.22 -26.31
N LEU A 263 -72.12 43.17 -25.18
CA LEU A 263 -73.57 43.10 -25.06
C LEU A 263 -74.09 44.52 -24.75
N GLY A 264 -74.43 45.27 -25.78
CA GLY A 264 -74.90 46.65 -25.68
C GLY A 264 -74.81 47.40 -27.01
N ILE A 265 -75.13 48.70 -26.98
CA ILE A 265 -75.08 49.56 -28.17
C ILE A 265 -73.62 49.93 -28.54
N ARG A 266 -72.72 49.96 -27.55
CA ARG A 266 -71.32 50.34 -27.76
C ARG A 266 -70.51 49.21 -28.41
N ARG A 267 -69.58 49.60 -29.30
CA ARG A 267 -68.67 48.69 -30.03
C ARG A 267 -67.22 48.76 -29.56
N VAL A 268 -66.87 49.73 -28.71
CA VAL A 268 -65.51 49.96 -28.20
C VAL A 268 -65.46 49.49 -26.75
N PHE A 269 -64.42 48.72 -26.41
CA PHE A 269 -64.16 48.27 -25.05
C PHE A 269 -63.61 49.41 -24.19
N GLU A 270 -64.27 49.72 -23.08
CA GLU A 270 -63.87 50.70 -22.07
C GLU A 270 -64.19 50.15 -20.67
N ASN A 271 -63.65 50.78 -19.62
CA ASN A 271 -63.99 50.42 -18.24
C ASN A 271 -65.37 50.99 -17.86
N ASP A 272 -66.42 50.21 -18.12
CA ASP A 272 -67.81 50.60 -17.84
C ASP A 272 -68.56 49.46 -17.12
N PRO A 273 -69.08 49.69 -15.89
CA PRO A 273 -69.79 48.68 -15.13
C PRO A 273 -71.22 48.41 -15.61
N GLU A 274 -71.76 49.16 -16.57
CA GLU A 274 -73.11 48.91 -17.11
C GLU A 274 -73.11 48.01 -18.35
N ILE A 275 -71.94 47.80 -18.96
CA ILE A 275 -71.81 47.03 -20.20
C ILE A 275 -71.24 45.65 -19.88
N ASP A 276 -71.87 44.63 -20.43
CA ASP A 276 -71.39 43.26 -20.30
C ASP A 276 -70.65 42.80 -21.55
N ALA A 277 -69.66 41.94 -21.36
CA ALA A 277 -68.88 41.29 -22.41
C ALA A 277 -69.10 39.78 -22.35
N GLN A 278 -69.38 39.17 -23.50
CA GLN A 278 -69.51 37.74 -23.67
C GLN A 278 -68.28 37.16 -24.36
N PHE A 279 -67.72 36.08 -23.82
CA PHE A 279 -66.73 35.28 -24.52
C PHE A 279 -67.40 34.44 -25.61
N THR A 280 -66.93 34.56 -26.85
CA THR A 280 -67.59 33.97 -28.02
C THR A 280 -67.39 32.46 -28.12
N THR A 281 -68.12 31.80 -29.01
CA THR A 281 -67.88 30.38 -29.36
C THR A 281 -66.46 30.13 -29.86
N LYS A 282 -65.81 31.14 -30.46
CA LYS A 282 -64.43 31.06 -30.93
C LYS A 282 -63.41 30.92 -29.79
N SER A 283 -63.62 31.64 -28.68
CA SER A 283 -62.76 31.52 -27.50
C SER A 283 -62.94 30.16 -26.82
N GLN A 284 -64.18 29.63 -26.78
CA GLN A 284 -64.45 28.28 -26.29
C GLN A 284 -63.81 27.19 -27.17
N GLN A 285 -63.85 27.33 -28.49
CA GLN A 285 -63.21 26.40 -29.43
C GLN A 285 -61.69 26.38 -29.25
N LEU A 286 -61.07 27.55 -29.05
CA LEU A 286 -59.64 27.68 -28.80
C LEU A 286 -59.23 27.02 -27.48
N LEU A 287 -60.02 27.13 -26.42
CA LEU A 287 -59.74 26.41 -25.16
C LEU A 287 -59.92 24.89 -25.33
N LYS A 288 -60.98 24.46 -26.02
CA LYS A 288 -61.26 23.04 -26.27
C LYS A 288 -60.19 22.36 -27.12
N SER A 289 -59.60 23.04 -28.10
CA SER A 289 -58.53 22.46 -28.93
C SER A 289 -57.26 22.12 -28.14
N TYR A 290 -57.06 22.76 -26.98
CA TYR A 290 -55.93 22.50 -26.08
C TYR A 290 -56.37 21.81 -24.77
N HIS A 291 -57.57 21.22 -24.72
CA HIS A 291 -58.12 20.55 -23.53
C HIS A 291 -58.21 21.42 -22.27
N LEU A 292 -58.34 22.74 -22.41
CA LEU A 292 -58.48 23.69 -21.31
C LEU A 292 -59.97 23.98 -21.05
N SER A 293 -60.39 24.04 -19.78
CA SER A 293 -61.78 24.37 -19.41
C SER A 293 -61.85 25.25 -18.15
N ILE A 294 -62.85 26.12 -18.07
CA ILE A 294 -63.02 27.12 -16.99
C ILE A 294 -63.66 26.50 -15.74
N LEU A 295 -64.21 25.30 -15.86
CA LEU A 295 -64.93 24.62 -14.80
C LEU A 295 -63.96 23.80 -13.93
N GLU A 296 -63.13 24.49 -13.16
CA GLU A 296 -62.71 23.98 -11.85
C GLU A 296 -63.76 24.47 -10.85
N VAL A 297 -64.84 23.70 -10.71
CA VAL A 297 -65.77 23.87 -9.59
C VAL A 297 -65.16 23.14 -8.40
N ASP A 298 -64.62 23.89 -7.45
CA ASP A 298 -64.41 23.45 -6.07
C ASP A 298 -65.77 23.00 -5.50
N PRO A 299 -65.96 21.71 -5.16
CA PRO A 299 -67.20 21.23 -4.57
C PRO A 299 -66.98 21.03 -3.06
N TYR A 300 -66.59 22.07 -2.33
CA TYR A 300 -66.66 22.04 -0.87
C TYR A 300 -67.20 23.37 -0.38
N PHE A 301 -68.23 23.30 0.47
CA PHE A 301 -69.06 24.38 1.02
C PHE A 301 -70.29 24.80 0.20
N GLN A 302 -71.26 23.89 0.10
CA GLN A 302 -72.66 24.25 0.34
C GLN A 302 -73.20 23.37 1.46
N VAL A 303 -73.39 23.99 2.62
CA VAL A 303 -74.32 23.51 3.64
C VAL A 303 -75.71 23.72 3.05
N ASN A 304 -76.33 22.66 2.55
CA ASN A 304 -77.74 22.68 2.21
C ASN A 304 -78.49 21.89 3.28
N ASP A 305 -79.48 22.57 3.86
CA ASP A 305 -80.47 22.06 4.79
C ASP A 305 -81.06 20.71 4.37
N PRO A 306 -81.51 19.86 5.31
CA PRO A 306 -81.98 18.52 5.01
C PRO A 306 -83.32 18.62 4.27
N ILE A 307 -83.27 18.53 2.95
CA ILE A 307 -84.47 18.25 2.15
C ILE A 307 -84.80 16.78 2.37
N THR A 308 -85.80 16.57 3.22
CA THR A 308 -86.65 15.38 3.27
C THR A 308 -87.29 15.14 1.89
N ALA A 309 -86.52 14.57 0.97
CA ALA A 309 -87.01 14.02 -0.29
C ALA A 309 -86.80 12.50 -0.26
N THR A 310 -87.85 11.80 0.17
CA THR A 310 -88.20 10.41 -0.15
C THR A 310 -87.02 9.49 -0.47
N ASN A 311 -86.66 8.65 0.50
CA ASN A 311 -85.67 7.57 0.44
C ASN A 311 -85.91 6.50 -0.66
N ASP A 312 -86.69 6.74 -1.71
CA ASP A 312 -87.21 5.67 -2.59
C ASP A 312 -86.69 5.69 -4.05
N ASP A 313 -85.72 6.55 -4.44
CA ASP A 313 -85.08 6.40 -5.76
C ASP A 313 -83.94 5.35 -5.70
N PRO A 314 -84.13 4.14 -6.27
CA PRO A 314 -83.14 3.08 -6.21
C PRO A 314 -81.83 3.43 -6.91
N VAL A 315 -81.81 4.42 -7.82
CA VAL A 315 -80.60 4.87 -8.50
C VAL A 315 -79.79 5.81 -7.63
N LEU A 316 -80.44 6.75 -6.94
CA LEU A 316 -79.80 7.63 -5.97
C LEU A 316 -79.23 6.84 -4.79
N GLN A 317 -79.96 5.84 -4.28
CA GLN A 317 -79.44 4.92 -3.25
C GLN A 317 -78.18 4.18 -3.72
N LYS A 318 -78.17 3.65 -4.95
CA LYS A 318 -77.00 2.94 -5.51
C LYS A 318 -75.81 3.86 -5.73
N TYR A 319 -76.03 5.15 -6.00
CA TYR A 319 -74.97 6.15 -6.10
C TYR A 319 -74.41 6.49 -4.72
N ASN A 320 -75.26 6.83 -3.74
CA ASN A 320 -74.84 7.16 -2.38
C ASN A 320 -74.04 6.02 -1.75
N LEU A 321 -74.51 4.78 -1.87
CA LEU A 321 -73.78 3.61 -1.37
C LEU A 321 -72.40 3.43 -2.06
N ALA A 322 -72.30 3.73 -3.35
CA ALA A 322 -71.01 3.67 -4.05
C ALA A 322 -70.08 4.80 -3.61
N TYR A 323 -70.62 5.98 -3.34
CA TYR A 323 -69.89 7.14 -2.82
C TYR A 323 -69.37 6.88 -1.41
N ASP A 324 -70.20 6.35 -0.50
CA ASP A 324 -69.78 6.01 0.86
C ASP A 324 -68.65 4.97 0.85
N ASN A 325 -68.76 3.95 -0.01
CA ASN A 325 -67.69 2.96 -0.21
C ASN A 325 -66.40 3.55 -0.79
N LEU A 326 -66.49 4.61 -1.60
CA LEU A 326 -65.34 5.31 -2.15
C LEU A 326 -64.67 6.16 -1.07
N GLU A 327 -65.44 6.91 -0.29
CA GLU A 327 -64.93 7.71 0.81
C GLU A 327 -64.27 6.82 1.87
N GLN A 328 -64.89 5.71 2.27
CA GLN A 328 -64.25 4.76 3.18
C GLN A 328 -62.92 4.25 2.60
N CYS A 329 -62.90 3.88 1.31
CA CYS A 329 -61.68 3.46 0.64
C CYS A 329 -60.61 4.56 0.59
N ARG A 330 -61.00 5.84 0.45
CA ARG A 330 -60.09 6.99 0.48
C ARG A 330 -59.42 7.12 1.84
N HIS A 331 -60.20 7.11 2.93
CA HIS A 331 -59.67 7.22 4.28
C HIS A 331 -58.71 6.06 4.61
N GLU A 332 -59.09 4.82 4.27
CA GLU A 332 -58.24 3.64 4.45
C GLU A 332 -56.94 3.73 3.63
N LEU A 333 -57.03 4.24 2.39
CA LEU A 333 -55.86 4.45 1.54
C LEU A 333 -54.94 5.52 2.12
N GLU A 334 -55.46 6.70 2.47
CA GLU A 334 -54.66 7.80 3.00
C GLU A 334 -53.96 7.42 4.31
N LEU A 335 -54.68 6.76 5.24
CA LEU A 335 -54.08 6.22 6.47
C LEU A 335 -52.95 5.23 6.16
N TYR A 336 -53.16 4.34 5.18
CA TYR A 336 -52.13 3.40 4.76
C TYR A 336 -50.93 4.10 4.10
N LEU A 337 -51.16 5.12 3.26
CA LEU A 337 -50.10 5.89 2.62
C LEU A 337 -49.25 6.66 3.64
N PHE A 338 -49.86 7.19 4.71
CA PHE A 338 -49.12 7.77 5.83
C PHE A 338 -48.15 6.75 6.46
N MET A 339 -48.59 5.50 6.64
CA MET A 339 -47.73 4.42 7.15
C MET A 339 -46.63 4.08 6.15
N VAL A 340 -46.96 3.91 4.87
CA VAL A 340 -45.99 3.63 3.80
C VAL A 340 -44.90 4.70 3.75
N PHE A 341 -45.25 5.98 3.80
CA PHE A 341 -44.25 7.04 3.77
C PHE A 341 -43.32 7.01 4.98
N LYS A 342 -43.83 6.68 6.18
CA LYS A 342 -43.00 6.47 7.36
C LYS A 342 -42.09 5.25 7.23
N ASP A 343 -42.58 4.15 6.66
CA ASP A 343 -41.79 2.94 6.45
C ASP A 343 -40.67 3.17 5.41
N LEU A 344 -40.95 3.93 4.35
CA LEU A 344 -39.98 4.34 3.34
C LEU A 344 -38.92 5.29 3.93
N GLU A 345 -39.33 6.24 4.78
CA GLU A 345 -38.43 7.13 5.50
C GLU A 345 -37.49 6.36 6.41
N GLN A 346 -38.03 5.42 7.21
CA GLN A 346 -37.22 4.58 8.08
C GLN A 346 -36.27 3.70 7.26
N ALA A 347 -36.73 3.13 6.15
CA ALA A 347 -35.88 2.34 5.26
C ALA A 347 -34.70 3.18 4.72
N GLU A 348 -34.93 4.43 4.32
CA GLU A 348 -33.86 5.31 3.84
C GLU A 348 -32.88 5.70 4.96
N LEU A 349 -33.38 5.94 6.18
CA LEU A 349 -32.52 6.16 7.35
C LEU A 349 -31.67 4.92 7.66
N ASP A 350 -32.25 3.72 7.62
CA ASP A 350 -31.53 2.45 7.78
C ASP A 350 -30.41 2.33 6.73
N ARG A 351 -30.67 2.73 5.47
CA ARG A 351 -29.70 2.72 4.38
C ARG A 351 -28.55 3.68 4.61
N LEU A 352 -28.83 4.92 4.95
CA LEU A 352 -27.80 5.92 5.22
C LEU A 352 -26.90 5.50 6.39
N ASN A 353 -27.49 4.90 7.43
CA ASN A 353 -26.73 4.34 8.56
C ASN A 353 -25.87 3.15 8.13
N ALA A 354 -26.38 2.25 7.29
CA ALA A 354 -25.60 1.12 6.78
C ALA A 354 -24.40 1.60 5.94
N VAL A 355 -24.60 2.57 5.04
CA VAL A 355 -23.53 3.19 4.24
C VAL A 355 -22.48 3.84 5.14
N LYS A 356 -22.91 4.59 6.16
CA LYS A 356 -22.00 5.20 7.15
C LYS A 356 -21.14 4.14 7.84
N SER A 357 -21.76 3.06 8.34
CA SER A 357 -21.04 1.98 9.00
C SER A 357 -20.00 1.33 8.09
N VAL A 358 -20.35 1.05 6.84
CA VAL A 358 -19.43 0.46 5.85
C VAL A 358 -18.23 1.36 5.57
N LEU A 359 -18.44 2.68 5.43
CA LEU A 359 -17.35 3.63 5.22
C LEU A 359 -16.40 3.70 6.41
N VAL A 360 -16.94 3.67 7.64
CA VAL A 360 -16.15 3.64 8.88
C VAL A 360 -15.37 2.33 8.99
N GLU A 361 -16.01 1.18 8.77
CA GLU A 361 -15.35 -0.12 8.82
C GLU A 361 -14.22 -0.24 7.79
N CYS A 362 -14.46 0.17 6.54
CA CYS A 362 -13.43 0.18 5.50
C CYS A 362 -12.22 1.05 5.89
N SER A 363 -12.48 2.19 6.53
CA SER A 363 -11.43 3.08 7.05
C SER A 363 -10.67 2.43 8.20
N ASN A 364 -11.35 1.72 9.11
CA ASN A 364 -10.72 1.01 10.21
C ASN A 364 -9.81 -0.14 9.74
N TYR A 365 -10.25 -0.95 8.76
CA TYR A 365 -9.39 -2.00 8.19
C TYR A 365 -8.15 -1.42 7.50
N SER A 366 -8.31 -0.30 6.78
CA SER A 366 -7.18 0.41 6.17
C SER A 366 -6.26 1.02 7.23
N GLY A 367 -6.83 1.54 8.33
CA GLY A 367 -6.08 2.08 9.46
C GLY A 367 -5.26 1.02 10.19
N ASN A 368 -5.80 -0.19 10.37
CA ASN A 368 -5.12 -1.31 11.04
C ASN A 368 -3.97 -1.90 10.21
N PHE A 369 -4.01 -1.74 8.89
CA PHE A 369 -2.93 -2.17 8.00
C PHE A 369 -1.64 -1.36 8.21
N ILE A 370 -1.76 -0.06 8.51
CA ILE A 370 -0.61 0.86 8.62
C ILE A 370 0.33 0.48 9.79
N PRO A 371 -0.14 0.26 11.03
CA PRO A 371 0.71 -0.17 12.14
C PRO A 371 1.46 -1.47 11.86
N SER A 372 0.81 -2.47 11.26
CA SER A 372 1.46 -3.74 10.91
C SER A 372 2.56 -3.59 9.86
N LEU A 373 2.38 -2.65 8.93
CA LEU A 373 3.41 -2.36 7.94
C LEU A 373 4.56 -1.55 8.56
N ASN A 374 4.25 -0.60 9.44
CA ASN A 374 5.27 0.15 10.18
C ASN A 374 6.14 -0.74 11.08
N SER A 375 5.58 -1.77 11.73
CA SER A 375 6.38 -2.67 12.57
C SER A 375 7.45 -3.40 11.77
N ILE A 376 7.13 -3.87 10.55
CA ILE A 376 8.11 -4.52 9.65
C ILE A 376 9.27 -3.56 9.34
N PHE A 377 8.98 -2.29 9.06
CA PHE A 377 10.02 -1.31 8.76
C PHE A 377 10.88 -0.95 9.97
N ILE A 378 10.30 -0.89 11.17
CA ILE A 378 11.07 -0.65 12.39
C ILE A 378 12.01 -1.82 12.67
N ASP A 379 11.56 -3.06 12.52
CA ASP A 379 12.37 -4.26 12.73
C ASP A 379 13.56 -4.30 11.75
N ASN A 380 13.32 -3.99 10.48
CA ASN A 380 14.37 -3.84 9.47
C ASN A 380 15.38 -2.75 9.83
N LEU A 381 14.90 -1.56 10.20
CA LEU A 381 15.75 -0.45 10.55
C LEU A 381 16.64 -0.74 11.76
N ASN A 382 16.11 -1.46 12.76
CA ASN A 382 16.89 -1.91 13.91
C ASN A 382 17.97 -2.92 13.51
N SER A 383 17.64 -3.89 12.65
CA SER A 383 18.61 -4.86 12.15
C SER A 383 19.73 -4.18 11.35
N PHE A 384 19.37 -3.28 10.43
CA PHE A 384 20.34 -2.63 9.55
C PHE A 384 21.26 -1.66 10.29
N LYS A 385 20.78 -1.01 11.35
CA LYS A 385 21.62 -0.16 12.22
C LYS A 385 22.69 -0.94 12.97
N ASN A 386 22.44 -2.23 13.23
CA ASN A 386 23.36 -3.10 13.96
C ASN A 386 24.39 -3.80 13.05
N LEU A 387 24.41 -3.46 11.75
CA LEU A 387 25.42 -3.97 10.82
C LEU A 387 26.78 -3.34 11.12
N ASP A 388 27.77 -4.19 11.43
CA ASP A 388 29.15 -3.80 11.66
C ASP A 388 30.03 -4.22 10.47
N SER A 389 30.52 -3.22 9.74
CA SER A 389 31.41 -3.42 8.59
C SER A 389 32.72 -4.12 8.94
N LEU A 390 33.27 -3.90 10.15
CA LEU A 390 34.53 -4.52 10.57
C LEU A 390 34.33 -5.99 10.88
N ARG A 391 33.21 -6.34 11.51
CA ARG A 391 32.83 -7.74 11.75
C ARG A 391 32.63 -8.47 10.43
N ASP A 392 31.93 -7.87 9.48
CA ASP A 392 31.72 -8.45 8.15
C ASP A 392 33.06 -8.68 7.43
N MET A 393 33.92 -7.66 7.39
CA MET A 393 35.25 -7.75 6.80
C MET A 393 36.11 -8.82 7.49
N SER A 394 36.07 -8.89 8.82
CA SER A 394 36.79 -9.92 9.57
C SER A 394 36.30 -11.33 9.22
N THR A 395 34.99 -11.54 9.08
CA THR A 395 34.43 -12.82 8.66
C THR A 395 34.87 -13.17 7.24
N GLN A 396 34.88 -12.20 6.32
CA GLN A 396 35.38 -12.41 4.95
C GLN A 396 36.86 -12.76 4.93
N ILE A 397 37.70 -12.02 5.67
CA ILE A 397 39.13 -12.30 5.77
C ILE A 397 39.34 -13.70 6.34
N ASN A 398 38.63 -14.07 7.40
CA ASN A 398 38.78 -15.38 8.01
C ASN A 398 38.42 -16.53 7.06
N LYS A 399 37.36 -16.34 6.25
CA LYS A 399 36.94 -17.32 5.23
C LYS A 399 37.95 -17.49 4.10
N HIS A 400 38.71 -16.43 3.79
CA HIS A 400 39.68 -16.39 2.69
C HIS A 400 41.14 -16.31 3.15
N TYR A 401 41.41 -16.55 4.43
CA TYR A 401 42.75 -16.40 4.99
C TYR A 401 43.69 -17.50 4.50
N THR A 402 44.88 -17.11 4.05
CA THR A 402 45.89 -18.03 3.50
C THR A 402 47.14 -18.14 4.37
N GLY A 403 47.41 -17.17 5.24
CA GLY A 403 48.60 -17.16 6.10
C GLY A 403 49.14 -15.75 6.35
N TYR A 404 50.22 -15.67 7.14
CA TYR A 404 50.95 -14.44 7.44
C TYR A 404 52.11 -14.21 6.44
N PHE A 405 52.62 -12.99 6.40
CA PHE A 405 53.72 -12.63 5.49
C PHE A 405 55.01 -13.40 5.80
N ILE A 406 55.55 -14.10 4.79
CA ILE A 406 56.86 -14.76 4.81
C ILE A 406 57.61 -14.35 3.52
N PRO A 407 58.74 -13.64 3.60
CA PRO A 407 59.56 -13.31 2.44
C PRO A 407 60.26 -14.56 1.90
N VAL A 408 60.21 -14.76 0.58
CA VAL A 408 60.98 -15.81 -0.09
C VAL A 408 62.41 -15.33 -0.25
N SER A 409 63.35 -16.00 0.42
CA SER A 409 64.78 -15.74 0.25
C SER A 409 65.31 -16.53 -0.96
N ASN A 410 66.05 -15.85 -1.84
CA ASN A 410 66.69 -16.47 -3.02
C ASN A 410 68.16 -16.80 -2.76
N ASN A 411 68.59 -16.89 -1.50
CA ASN A 411 70.02 -17.02 -1.17
C ASN A 411 70.64 -18.30 -1.75
N GLU A 412 69.84 -19.35 -1.92
CA GLU A 412 70.24 -20.60 -2.58
C GLU A 412 70.57 -20.44 -4.08
N LEU A 413 70.07 -19.38 -4.73
CA LEU A 413 70.34 -19.07 -6.15
C LEU A 413 71.61 -18.22 -6.34
N SER A 414 72.28 -17.81 -5.26
CA SER A 414 73.52 -17.03 -5.34
C SER A 414 74.70 -17.91 -5.80
N THR A 415 74.99 -17.91 -7.10
CA THR A 415 76.12 -18.60 -7.73
C THR A 415 77.50 -17.99 -7.41
N LYS A 416 77.60 -17.05 -6.45
CA LYS A 416 78.88 -16.45 -6.06
C LYS A 416 79.81 -17.41 -5.31
N ASP A 417 79.30 -18.56 -4.84
CA ASP A 417 80.07 -19.50 -4.03
C ASP A 417 80.55 -20.76 -4.77
N GLU A 418 80.23 -20.93 -6.07
CA GLU A 418 80.74 -22.08 -6.84
C GLU A 418 82.27 -22.03 -7.07
N TYR A 419 82.93 -20.88 -6.87
CA TYR A 419 84.39 -20.76 -6.92
C TYR A 419 85.08 -20.71 -5.54
N LEU A 420 84.32 -20.71 -4.43
CA LEU A 420 84.88 -20.67 -3.06
C LEU A 420 84.57 -21.93 -2.22
N PHE A 421 83.96 -22.95 -2.82
CA PHE A 421 83.49 -24.16 -2.11
C PHE A 421 84.61 -25.12 -1.62
N LEU A 422 85.90 -24.80 -1.85
CA LEU A 422 87.03 -25.70 -1.51
C LEU A 422 87.95 -25.25 -0.37
N GLN A 423 87.72 -24.09 0.26
CA GLN A 423 88.49 -23.71 1.45
C GLN A 423 87.61 -22.99 2.49
N LYS A 424 87.50 -23.64 3.65
CA LYS A 424 86.89 -23.17 4.90
C LYS A 424 85.36 -23.19 4.93
N SER A 425 84.87 -24.21 5.63
CA SER A 425 83.71 -24.12 6.51
C SER A 425 83.59 -22.74 7.18
N SER A 426 82.35 -22.26 7.38
CA SER A 426 81.94 -21.15 8.27
C SER A 426 81.70 -19.73 7.72
N LEU A 427 81.30 -19.56 6.46
CA LEU A 427 80.66 -18.31 6.00
C LEU A 427 79.29 -18.58 5.35
N THR A 428 78.42 -19.33 6.04
CA THR A 428 76.99 -19.32 5.72
C THR A 428 76.37 -18.06 6.32
N GLU A 429 75.38 -17.47 5.66
CA GLU A 429 74.69 -16.24 6.10
C GLU A 429 74.20 -16.27 7.55
N ASP A 430 74.01 -17.48 8.09
CA ASP A 430 73.74 -17.72 9.51
C ASP A 430 74.75 -17.03 10.42
N ASN A 431 76.04 -17.04 10.10
CA ASN A 431 77.07 -16.42 10.95
C ASN A 431 76.97 -14.89 10.97
N LEU A 432 76.52 -14.28 9.87
CA LEU A 432 76.28 -12.83 9.82
C LEU A 432 75.10 -12.46 10.73
N ILE A 433 74.00 -13.22 10.65
CA ILE A 433 72.81 -12.95 11.46
C ILE A 433 73.07 -13.22 12.95
N VAL A 434 73.82 -14.29 13.28
CA VAL A 434 74.27 -14.56 14.67
C VAL A 434 75.07 -13.41 15.25
N SER A 435 75.90 -12.74 14.44
CA SER A 435 76.66 -11.58 14.88
C SER A 435 75.83 -10.30 14.94
N LEU A 436 74.77 -10.21 14.14
CA LEU A 436 73.92 -9.03 13.98
C LEU A 436 72.88 -8.92 15.09
N VAL A 437 72.23 -10.04 15.45
CA VAL A 437 71.11 -10.07 16.41
C VAL A 437 71.53 -9.48 17.77
N PRO A 438 72.61 -9.93 18.44
CA PRO A 438 72.98 -9.39 19.75
C PRO A 438 73.33 -7.91 19.70
N LYS A 439 73.97 -7.44 18.61
CA LYS A 439 74.34 -6.03 18.44
C LYS A 439 73.12 -5.13 18.28
N ILE A 440 72.12 -5.56 17.50
CA ILE A 440 70.87 -4.81 17.35
C ILE A 440 70.09 -4.79 18.67
N LEU A 441 69.99 -5.93 19.36
CA LEU A 441 69.27 -6.01 20.64
C LEU A 441 69.95 -5.17 21.73
N ALA A 442 71.29 -5.18 21.80
CA ALA A 442 72.04 -4.32 22.72
C ALA A 442 71.81 -2.83 22.43
N TYR A 443 71.82 -2.43 21.16
CA TYR A 443 71.47 -1.06 20.77
C TYR A 443 70.04 -0.70 21.16
N LEU A 444 69.07 -1.59 20.93
CA LEU A 444 67.66 -1.35 21.31
C LEU A 444 67.50 -1.20 22.82
N LEU A 445 68.20 -2.01 23.61
CA LEU A 445 68.16 -1.93 25.07
C LEU A 445 68.68 -0.57 25.58
N ASP A 446 69.76 -0.06 25.01
CA ASP A 446 70.27 1.29 25.32
C ASP A 446 69.27 2.37 24.85
N ALA A 447 68.74 2.23 23.63
CA ALA A 447 67.78 3.17 23.06
C ALA A 447 66.48 3.29 23.86
N TYR A 448 65.98 2.21 24.46
CA TYR A 448 64.79 2.24 25.32
C TYR A 448 64.96 3.15 26.54
N SER A 449 66.20 3.32 27.03
CA SER A 449 66.46 4.18 28.19
C SER A 449 66.33 5.68 27.89
N TYR A 450 66.48 6.08 26.62
CA TYR A 450 66.39 7.47 26.19
C TYR A 450 64.96 7.87 25.78
N GLU A 451 64.12 6.91 25.40
CA GLU A 451 62.75 7.15 24.99
C GLU A 451 61.88 7.46 26.21
N ARG A 452 61.17 8.60 26.18
CA ARG A 452 60.40 9.08 27.35
C ARG A 452 58.91 8.77 27.26
N ASP A 453 58.43 8.44 26.07
CA ASP A 453 57.02 8.19 25.82
C ASP A 453 56.71 6.70 26.02
N GLU A 454 55.96 6.39 27.08
CA GLU A 454 55.53 5.02 27.40
C GLU A 454 54.66 4.40 26.30
N GLU A 455 53.87 5.20 25.58
CA GLU A 455 53.01 4.69 24.50
C GLU A 455 53.88 4.26 23.31
N VAL A 456 54.86 5.08 22.93
CA VAL A 456 55.83 4.76 21.88
C VAL A 456 56.65 3.54 22.28
N LEU A 457 57.16 3.51 23.51
CA LEU A 457 57.89 2.38 24.08
C LEU A 457 57.06 1.11 24.01
N SER A 458 55.78 1.13 24.34
CA SER A 458 54.90 -0.05 24.33
C SER A 458 54.63 -0.63 22.93
N CYS A 459 54.85 0.18 21.89
CA CYS A 459 54.55 -0.16 20.51
C CYS A 459 55.77 -0.47 19.64
N VAL A 460 57.01 -0.37 20.17
CA VAL A 460 58.25 -0.52 19.37
C VAL A 460 58.30 -1.80 18.53
N TRP A 461 57.75 -2.92 19.02
CA TRP A 461 57.71 -4.18 18.28
C TRP A 461 56.40 -4.45 17.53
N THR A 462 55.35 -3.66 17.81
CA THR A 462 53.99 -3.92 17.33
C THR A 462 53.51 -2.91 16.29
N THR A 463 54.11 -1.71 16.22
CA THR A 463 53.77 -0.70 15.21
C THR A 463 54.06 -1.18 13.80
N GLU A 464 53.13 -0.92 12.89
CA GLU A 464 53.35 -1.10 11.46
C GLU A 464 54.30 -0.04 10.91
N VAL A 465 55.36 -0.49 10.22
CA VAL A 465 56.39 0.38 9.63
C VAL A 465 56.33 0.27 8.11
N PRO A 466 56.52 1.38 7.36
CA PRO A 466 56.71 1.32 5.93
C PRO A 466 57.79 0.28 5.55
N LEU A 467 57.40 -0.75 4.80
CA LEU A 467 58.30 -1.85 4.45
C LEU A 467 59.56 -1.37 3.72
N LYS A 468 59.47 -0.27 2.97
CA LYS A 468 60.61 0.36 2.29
C LYS A 468 61.74 0.70 3.25
N ASP A 469 61.42 1.34 4.37
CA ASP A 469 62.41 1.78 5.35
C ASP A 469 63.07 0.59 6.04
N ALA A 470 62.27 -0.45 6.34
CA ALA A 470 62.77 -1.69 6.92
C ALA A 470 63.67 -2.47 5.94
N PHE A 471 63.33 -2.52 4.65
CA PHE A 471 64.16 -3.16 3.63
C PHE A 471 65.45 -2.39 3.37
N ASP A 472 65.38 -1.06 3.28
CA ASP A 472 66.54 -0.19 3.09
C ASP A 472 67.51 -0.37 4.26
N LEU A 473 67.04 -0.29 5.50
CA LEU A 473 67.85 -0.48 6.70
C LEU A 473 68.44 -1.90 6.77
N LYS A 474 67.64 -2.95 6.52
CA LYS A 474 68.14 -4.34 6.44
C LYS A 474 69.28 -4.47 5.44
N SER A 475 69.15 -3.85 4.26
CA SER A 475 70.17 -3.93 3.22
C SER A 475 71.49 -3.27 3.62
N VAL A 476 71.45 -2.21 4.42
CA VAL A 476 72.63 -1.53 4.96
C VAL A 476 73.26 -2.36 6.08
N LEU A 477 72.43 -2.88 7.00
CA LEU A 477 72.89 -3.70 8.12
C LEU A 477 73.61 -4.98 7.67
N ARG A 478 73.13 -5.64 6.61
CA ARG A 478 73.76 -6.86 6.07
C ARG A 478 75.10 -6.62 5.38
N LYS A 479 75.37 -5.41 4.88
CA LYS A 479 76.59 -5.09 4.12
C LYS A 479 77.73 -4.56 5.00
N THR A 480 77.47 -4.29 6.27
CA THR A 480 78.39 -3.50 7.09
C THR A 480 79.08 -4.35 8.15
N ASP A 481 80.40 -4.21 8.26
CA ASP A 481 81.20 -4.89 9.30
C ASP A 481 81.00 -4.26 10.69
N ASN A 482 80.67 -2.96 10.75
CA ASN A 482 80.44 -2.20 11.97
C ASN A 482 78.96 -1.78 12.14
N VAL A 483 78.16 -2.71 12.65
CA VAL A 483 76.72 -2.56 12.90
C VAL A 483 76.40 -1.37 13.81
N GLU A 484 77.16 -1.16 14.90
CA GLU A 484 76.91 -0.09 15.87
C GLU A 484 77.06 1.30 15.24
N SER A 485 78.09 1.50 14.41
CA SER A 485 78.28 2.77 13.71
C SER A 485 77.13 3.09 12.76
N VAL A 486 76.56 2.07 12.11
CA VAL A 486 75.41 2.25 11.22
C VAL A 486 74.17 2.59 12.03
N LEU A 487 73.90 1.85 13.11
CA LEU A 487 72.74 2.10 13.97
C LEU A 487 72.78 3.51 14.57
N ASN A 488 73.94 3.96 15.05
CA ASN A 488 74.13 5.32 15.56
C ASN A 488 73.95 6.40 14.48
N ALA A 489 74.39 6.15 13.24
CA ALA A 489 74.17 7.06 12.12
C ALA A 489 72.71 7.07 11.63
N CYS A 490 71.96 6.00 11.91
CA CYS A 490 70.57 5.82 11.49
C CYS A 490 69.54 6.42 12.45
N VAL A 491 69.95 6.90 13.63
CA VAL A 491 69.09 7.51 14.67
C VAL A 491 68.20 8.62 14.11
N GLU A 492 68.72 9.45 13.21
CA GLU A 492 67.95 10.57 12.63
C GLU A 492 66.97 10.14 11.53
N LYS A 493 67.19 8.99 10.90
CA LYS A 493 66.48 8.58 9.67
C LYS A 493 65.42 7.52 9.91
N TYR A 494 65.63 6.62 10.87
CA TYR A 494 64.76 5.46 11.08
C TYR A 494 64.31 5.38 12.53
N THR A 495 63.03 5.07 12.73
CA THR A 495 62.45 4.88 14.07
C THR A 495 62.93 3.57 14.71
N LEU A 496 62.83 3.46 16.04
CA LEU A 496 63.12 2.21 16.75
C LEU A 496 62.28 1.04 16.21
N SER A 497 61.03 1.29 15.86
CA SER A 497 60.15 0.29 15.23
C SER A 497 60.67 -0.15 13.84
N SER A 498 61.34 0.74 13.11
CA SER A 498 61.96 0.38 11.82
C SER A 498 63.14 -0.57 12.00
N ILE A 499 63.91 -0.40 13.08
CA ILE A 499 65.03 -1.26 13.43
C ILE A 499 64.52 -2.64 13.85
N THR A 500 63.51 -2.72 14.73
CA THR A 500 62.90 -4.00 15.13
C THR A 500 62.26 -4.72 13.94
N CYS A 501 61.57 -3.99 13.05
CA CYS A 501 60.99 -4.56 11.82
C CYS A 501 62.09 -5.10 10.88
N SER A 502 63.22 -4.39 10.75
CA SER A 502 64.37 -4.84 9.93
C SER A 502 64.99 -6.12 10.49
N LEU A 503 65.15 -6.20 11.81
CA LEU A 503 65.59 -7.41 12.50
C LEU A 503 64.62 -8.56 12.26
N ARG A 504 63.30 -8.33 12.39
CA ARG A 504 62.27 -9.33 12.10
C ARG A 504 62.36 -9.84 10.66
N LEU A 505 62.55 -8.95 9.69
CA LEU A 505 62.76 -9.33 8.29
C LEU A 505 64.04 -10.17 8.09
N CYS A 506 65.12 -9.89 8.83
CA CYS A 506 66.31 -10.76 8.80
C CYS A 506 65.99 -12.17 9.27
N LEU A 507 65.26 -12.30 10.38
CA LEU A 507 64.89 -13.61 10.95
C LEU A 507 63.92 -14.38 10.04
N LEU A 508 62.98 -13.68 9.41
CA LEU A 508 62.03 -14.28 8.48
C LEU A 508 62.67 -14.81 7.20
N GLU A 509 63.85 -14.34 6.83
CA GLU A 509 64.57 -14.79 5.62
C GLU A 509 65.51 -15.98 5.87
N PHE A 510 65.59 -16.50 7.10
CA PHE A 510 66.25 -17.77 7.33
C PHE A 510 65.59 -18.90 6.52
N PRO A 511 66.38 -19.89 6.04
CA PRO A 511 65.85 -21.00 5.25
C PRO A 511 64.81 -21.80 6.04
N ASP A 512 64.99 -21.94 7.36
CA ASP A 512 64.00 -22.51 8.28
C ASP A 512 63.79 -21.58 9.48
N SER A 513 62.69 -21.72 10.23
CA SER A 513 62.47 -20.92 11.44
C SER A 513 63.46 -21.27 12.57
N LEU A 514 63.58 -20.41 13.59
CA LEU A 514 64.53 -20.63 14.70
C LEU A 514 64.30 -21.98 15.39
N ILE A 515 63.04 -22.37 15.54
CA ILE A 515 62.62 -23.73 15.80
C ILE A 515 62.29 -24.36 14.45
N ARG A 516 62.95 -25.47 14.11
CA ARG A 516 62.77 -26.13 12.81
C ARG A 516 61.31 -26.45 12.54
N SER A 517 60.85 -26.22 11.31
CA SER A 517 59.46 -26.49 10.88
C SER A 517 59.04 -27.96 11.07
N SER A 518 60.00 -28.88 11.15
CA SER A 518 59.78 -30.29 11.52
C SER A 518 59.07 -30.48 12.87
N PHE A 519 59.26 -29.54 13.82
CA PHE A 519 58.61 -29.57 15.13
C PHE A 519 57.22 -28.91 15.14
N TYR A 520 56.72 -28.42 14.01
CA TYR A 520 55.42 -27.73 13.95
C TYR A 520 54.27 -28.60 14.49
N ASP A 521 54.17 -29.84 13.98
CA ASP A 521 53.14 -30.79 14.43
C ASP A 521 53.31 -31.21 15.89
N TYR A 522 54.55 -31.20 16.40
CA TYR A 522 54.85 -31.47 17.80
C TYR A 522 54.25 -30.38 18.71
N PHE A 523 54.50 -29.10 18.41
CA PHE A 523 53.91 -27.99 19.18
C PHE A 523 52.40 -27.89 19.00
N LYS A 524 51.90 -28.15 17.80
CA LYS A 524 50.46 -28.26 17.55
C LYS A 524 49.81 -29.32 18.44
N ALA A 525 50.41 -30.51 18.55
CA ALA A 525 49.92 -31.56 19.42
C ALA A 525 49.95 -31.16 20.90
N ILE A 526 51.01 -30.49 21.37
CA ILE A 526 51.12 -30.00 22.76
C ILE A 526 49.99 -29.03 23.07
N TYR A 527 49.82 -27.98 22.28
CA TYR A 527 48.82 -26.94 22.56
C TYR A 527 47.39 -27.37 22.27
N THR A 528 47.18 -28.47 21.55
CA THR A 528 45.87 -29.10 21.41
C THR A 528 45.55 -30.03 22.60
N THR A 529 46.58 -30.63 23.22
CA THR A 529 46.41 -31.60 24.31
C THR A 529 46.35 -30.93 25.69
N TYR A 530 47.17 -29.90 25.90
CA TYR A 530 47.43 -29.28 27.19
C TYR A 530 46.97 -27.81 27.19
N THR A 531 45.66 -27.59 27.13
CA THR A 531 45.07 -26.24 26.96
C THR A 531 44.99 -25.44 28.25
N ASP A 532 44.93 -26.11 29.40
CA ASP A 532 44.57 -25.47 30.66
C ASP A 532 45.80 -24.93 31.41
N PHE A 533 45.57 -24.03 32.37
CA PHE A 533 46.64 -23.49 33.22
C PHE A 533 47.29 -24.58 34.09
N GLU A 534 46.53 -25.62 34.47
CA GLU A 534 47.03 -26.75 35.26
C GLU A 534 48.07 -27.59 34.50
N ASP A 535 48.03 -27.57 33.16
CA ASP A 535 48.96 -28.31 32.31
C ASP A 535 50.25 -27.54 31.99
N LEU A 536 50.45 -26.36 32.58
CA LEU A 536 51.58 -25.49 32.26
C LEU A 536 52.92 -26.23 32.46
N ASP A 537 53.10 -26.95 33.56
CA ASP A 537 54.33 -27.72 33.81
C ASP A 537 54.58 -28.80 32.74
N HIS A 538 53.52 -29.45 32.25
CA HIS A 538 53.61 -30.44 31.18
C HIS A 538 53.96 -29.81 29.83
N ARG A 539 53.41 -28.63 29.52
CA ARG A 539 53.81 -27.84 28.35
C ARG A 539 55.27 -27.42 28.45
N LEU A 540 55.67 -26.83 29.58
CA LEU A 540 57.05 -26.34 29.79
C LEU A 540 58.07 -27.49 29.69
N TYR A 541 57.79 -28.65 30.29
CA TYR A 541 58.64 -29.83 30.16
C TYR A 541 58.82 -30.25 28.68
N SER A 542 57.72 -30.25 27.91
CA SER A 542 57.72 -30.64 26.50
C SER A 542 58.47 -29.60 25.63
N ILE A 543 58.26 -28.31 25.89
CA ILE A 543 58.98 -27.21 25.23
C ILE A 543 60.48 -27.32 25.52
N LYS A 544 60.87 -27.45 26.80
CA LYS A 544 62.27 -27.57 27.23
C LYS A 544 62.97 -28.77 26.58
N LYS A 545 62.27 -29.91 26.48
CA LYS A 545 62.77 -31.09 25.76
C LYS A 545 63.07 -30.78 24.29
N CYS A 546 62.18 -30.05 23.60
CA CYS A 546 62.43 -29.63 22.21
C CYS A 546 63.64 -28.68 22.11
N LEU A 547 63.76 -27.69 23.01
CA LEU A 547 64.85 -26.72 23.00
C LEU A 547 66.23 -27.39 23.11
N LEU A 548 66.36 -28.46 23.90
CA LEU A 548 67.59 -29.26 24.02
C LEU A 548 68.03 -29.95 22.72
N HIS A 549 67.14 -30.06 21.72
CA HIS A 549 67.42 -30.68 20.41
C HIS A 549 67.69 -29.68 19.29
N LEU A 550 67.61 -28.38 19.56
CA LEU A 550 67.99 -27.35 18.60
C LEU A 550 69.51 -27.27 18.47
N HIS A 551 69.98 -26.95 17.26
CA HIS A 551 71.40 -26.67 17.04
C HIS A 551 71.83 -25.45 17.88
N SER A 552 73.12 -25.39 18.24
CA SER A 552 73.66 -24.34 19.11
C SER A 552 73.38 -22.93 18.59
N THR A 553 73.37 -22.77 17.26
CA THR A 553 73.25 -21.46 16.62
C THR A 553 71.82 -20.92 16.67
N PRO A 554 70.77 -21.60 16.14
CA PRO A 554 69.38 -21.15 16.31
C PRO A 554 68.94 -21.04 17.77
N LEU A 555 69.41 -21.95 18.65
CA LEU A 555 69.08 -21.91 20.07
C LEU A 555 69.61 -20.63 20.73
N HIS A 556 70.86 -20.26 20.45
CA HIS A 556 71.44 -19.03 21.00
C HIS A 556 70.72 -17.78 20.50
N ILE A 557 70.34 -17.73 19.21
CA ILE A 557 69.58 -16.60 18.65
C ILE A 557 68.19 -16.53 19.32
N LEU A 558 67.51 -17.67 19.45
CA LEU A 558 66.20 -17.75 20.10
C LEU A 558 66.29 -17.27 21.55
N GLU A 559 67.28 -17.76 22.31
CA GLU A 559 67.51 -17.36 23.69
C GLU A 559 67.75 -15.85 23.80
N GLU A 560 68.58 -15.27 22.92
CA GLU A 560 68.87 -13.83 22.92
C GLU A 560 67.62 -12.99 22.67
N ILE A 561 66.80 -13.37 21.68
CA ILE A 561 65.58 -12.66 21.32
C ILE A 561 64.54 -12.78 22.43
N ILE A 562 64.29 -14.00 22.93
CA ILE A 562 63.28 -14.21 23.97
C ILE A 562 63.71 -13.54 25.27
N ARG A 563 65.00 -13.56 25.63
CA ARG A 563 65.52 -12.82 26.78
C ARG A 563 65.25 -11.33 26.66
N HIS A 564 65.54 -10.74 25.50
CA HIS A 564 65.26 -9.33 25.23
C HIS A 564 63.77 -9.02 25.32
N LEU A 565 62.92 -9.83 24.69
CA LEU A 565 61.47 -9.62 24.70
C LEU A 565 60.86 -9.80 26.09
N SER A 566 61.33 -10.77 26.88
CA SER A 566 60.91 -10.98 28.27
C SER A 566 61.30 -9.79 29.15
N ALA A 567 62.56 -9.37 29.09
CA ALA A 567 63.04 -8.18 29.81
C ALA A 567 62.28 -6.91 29.41
N TYR A 568 62.04 -6.73 28.11
CA TYR A 568 61.27 -5.62 27.56
C TYR A 568 59.80 -5.64 28.05
N ALA A 569 59.13 -6.79 27.99
CA ALA A 569 57.74 -6.94 28.47
C ALA A 569 57.60 -6.65 29.97
N ILE A 570 58.58 -7.10 30.78
CA ILE A 570 58.63 -6.81 32.22
C ILE A 570 58.88 -5.32 32.46
N SER A 571 59.82 -4.70 31.73
CA SER A 571 60.19 -3.29 31.91
C SER A 571 59.03 -2.32 31.67
N ILE A 572 58.18 -2.61 30.67
CA ILE A 572 57.03 -1.78 30.29
C ILE A 572 55.74 -2.23 31.00
N ARG A 573 55.78 -3.35 31.74
CA ARG A 573 54.60 -3.95 32.40
C ARG A 573 53.47 -4.24 31.41
N MET A 574 53.81 -4.91 30.31
CA MET A 574 52.84 -5.25 29.27
C MET A 574 51.68 -6.09 29.83
N LYS A 575 50.45 -5.77 29.44
CA LYS A 575 49.26 -6.58 29.76
C LYS A 575 49.21 -7.83 28.88
N ASP A 576 48.50 -8.86 29.31
CA ASP A 576 48.35 -10.13 28.56
C ASP A 576 47.90 -9.94 27.10
N GLY A 577 47.00 -8.97 26.84
CA GLY A 577 46.56 -8.65 25.49
C GLY A 577 47.68 -8.08 24.60
N GLN A 578 48.58 -7.27 25.17
CA GLN A 578 49.73 -6.72 24.47
C GLN A 578 50.78 -7.81 24.23
N ILE A 579 51.03 -8.69 25.21
CA ILE A 579 51.93 -9.84 25.07
C ILE A 579 51.43 -10.77 23.95
N ARG A 580 50.12 -11.05 23.89
CA ARG A 580 49.54 -11.85 22.81
C ARG A 580 49.71 -11.20 21.44
N HIS A 581 49.57 -9.88 21.34
CA HIS A 581 49.78 -9.16 20.09
C HIS A 581 51.24 -9.21 19.64
N LEU A 582 52.18 -8.98 20.58
CA LEU A 582 53.62 -9.13 20.35
C LEU A 582 53.97 -10.56 19.90
N ALA A 583 53.47 -11.56 20.62
CA ALA A 583 53.69 -12.96 20.31
C ALA A 583 53.16 -13.34 18.93
N LYS A 584 52.00 -12.81 18.52
CA LYS A 584 51.44 -13.04 17.16
C LYS A 584 52.34 -12.47 16.06
N ILE A 585 53.00 -11.36 16.33
CA ILE A 585 53.92 -10.71 15.38
C ILE A 585 55.25 -11.45 15.28
N ILE A 586 55.74 -11.98 16.41
CA ILE A 586 57.05 -12.64 16.51
C ILE A 586 56.96 -14.14 16.16
N SER A 587 55.81 -14.78 16.34
CA SER A 587 55.67 -16.23 16.11
C SER A 587 56.15 -16.71 14.74
N PRO A 588 55.95 -15.99 13.62
CA PRO A 588 56.52 -16.35 12.31
C PRO A 588 58.05 -16.46 12.28
N CYS A 589 58.76 -15.77 13.17
CA CYS A 589 60.23 -15.85 13.26
C CYS A 589 60.68 -17.07 14.08
N VAL A 590 59.83 -17.50 15.02
CA VAL A 590 60.15 -18.56 15.97
C VAL A 590 59.78 -19.94 15.42
N LEU A 591 58.56 -20.10 14.90
CA LEU A 591 58.06 -21.38 14.40
C LEU A 591 57.15 -21.17 13.19
N ARG A 592 57.56 -21.72 12.04
CA ARG A 592 56.79 -21.73 10.78
C ARG A 592 56.30 -23.14 10.44
N PRO A 593 55.16 -23.27 9.75
CA PRO A 593 54.75 -24.53 9.18
C PRO A 593 55.75 -25.01 8.10
N PRO A 594 55.82 -26.32 7.82
CA PRO A 594 56.58 -26.86 6.69
C PRO A 594 56.18 -26.24 5.35
N ASP A 595 57.13 -26.10 4.42
CA ASP A 595 56.93 -25.47 3.11
C ASP A 595 55.84 -26.13 2.25
N ASP A 596 55.50 -27.38 2.52
CA ASP A 596 54.44 -28.12 1.82
C ASP A 596 53.01 -27.62 2.15
N LEU A 597 52.85 -26.83 3.23
CA LEU A 597 51.57 -26.29 3.67
C LEU A 597 51.29 -24.92 3.04
N ASN A 598 50.50 -24.91 1.97
CA ASN A 598 50.10 -23.69 1.26
C ASN A 598 49.02 -22.85 1.97
N ILE A 599 48.30 -23.42 2.94
CA ILE A 599 47.18 -22.75 3.62
C ILE A 599 47.32 -22.98 5.13
N ILE A 600 47.43 -21.89 5.87
CA ILE A 600 47.43 -21.89 7.34
C ILE A 600 46.03 -21.52 7.81
N PRO A 601 45.33 -22.36 8.60
CA PRO A 601 44.02 -22.00 9.11
C PRO A 601 44.12 -20.84 10.11
N VAL A 602 43.13 -19.94 10.12
CA VAL A 602 43.06 -18.78 11.05
C VAL A 602 43.15 -19.20 12.51
N GLU A 603 42.60 -20.38 12.81
CA GLU A 603 42.53 -20.97 14.15
C GLU A 603 43.89 -21.44 14.67
N ASP A 604 44.92 -21.50 13.80
CA ASP A 604 46.26 -21.93 14.19
C ASP A 604 46.97 -20.86 15.03
N THR A 605 46.70 -20.91 16.33
CA THR A 605 47.30 -20.00 17.33
C THR A 605 48.47 -20.64 18.07
N HIS A 606 48.85 -21.88 17.73
CA HIS A 606 49.86 -22.65 18.46
C HIS A 606 51.25 -21.98 18.45
N PRO A 607 51.76 -21.43 17.32
CA PRO A 607 53.00 -20.67 17.32
C PRO A 607 52.94 -19.42 18.20
N THR A 608 51.78 -18.76 18.28
CA THR A 608 51.58 -17.60 19.15
C THR A 608 51.58 -18.01 20.62
N LEU A 609 50.91 -19.11 20.98
CA LEU A 609 50.91 -19.64 22.35
C LEU A 609 52.31 -20.05 22.79
N LEU A 610 53.09 -20.67 21.90
CA LEU A 610 54.49 -21.00 22.15
C LEU A 610 55.32 -19.77 22.52
N VAL A 611 55.18 -18.67 21.78
CA VAL A 611 55.91 -17.44 22.07
C VAL A 611 55.45 -16.80 23.38
N ILE A 612 54.16 -16.89 23.74
CA ILE A 612 53.67 -16.41 25.04
C ILE A 612 54.35 -17.18 26.18
N ASP A 613 54.36 -18.52 26.12
CA ASP A 613 55.00 -19.35 27.13
C ASP A 613 56.52 -19.08 27.18
N LEU A 614 57.19 -18.89 26.03
CA LEU A 614 58.61 -18.53 25.97
C LEU A 614 58.92 -17.18 26.64
N ILE A 615 58.08 -16.17 26.45
CA ILE A 615 58.28 -14.83 27.03
C ILE A 615 58.02 -14.83 28.54
N ASN A 616 56.92 -15.46 28.97
CA ASN A 616 56.49 -15.45 30.37
C ASN A 616 57.35 -16.37 31.25
N GLU A 617 57.74 -17.54 30.73
CA GLU A 617 58.45 -18.59 31.47
C GLU A 617 59.93 -18.71 31.04
N PHE A 618 60.53 -17.58 30.62
CA PHE A 618 61.89 -17.53 30.09
C PHE A 618 62.91 -18.18 31.05
N GLU A 619 62.91 -17.79 32.33
CA GLU A 619 63.87 -18.34 33.31
C GLU A 619 63.70 -19.86 33.48
N ASN A 620 62.45 -20.35 33.54
CA ASN A 620 62.16 -21.77 33.74
C ASN A 620 62.57 -22.64 32.53
N LEU A 621 62.42 -22.10 31.32
CA LEU A 621 62.73 -22.81 30.07
C LEU A 621 64.24 -22.81 29.76
N PHE A 622 64.93 -21.70 29.98
CA PHE A 622 66.34 -21.53 29.59
C PHE A 622 67.36 -21.76 30.71
N ALA A 623 66.95 -21.77 31.99
CA ALA A 623 67.84 -22.19 33.07
C ALA A 623 68.21 -23.69 32.94
N ASP A 624 69.48 -24.02 33.18
CA ASP A 624 70.02 -25.39 33.22
C ASP A 624 69.90 -26.20 31.91
N LEU A 625 70.01 -25.57 30.74
CA LEU A 625 70.10 -26.26 29.45
C LEU A 625 71.50 -26.91 29.25
N GLU A 626 71.80 -28.00 29.96
CA GLU A 626 73.02 -28.79 29.71
C GLU A 626 72.84 -29.71 28.48
N ARG A 627 73.71 -29.56 27.46
CA ARG A 627 73.60 -30.28 26.18
C ARG A 627 73.81 -31.79 26.34
N PRO A 628 72.92 -32.66 25.82
CA PRO A 628 73.23 -34.07 25.66
C PRO A 628 74.31 -34.27 24.58
N SER A 629 75.21 -35.23 24.76
CA SER A 629 76.35 -35.51 23.85
C SER A 629 75.97 -36.17 22.52
N THR A 630 74.68 -36.39 22.25
CA THR A 630 74.16 -37.08 21.06
C THR A 630 73.77 -36.09 19.94
N PRO A 631 74.07 -36.41 18.66
CA PRO A 631 73.82 -35.51 17.55
C PRO A 631 72.31 -35.30 17.30
N PRO A 632 71.87 -34.06 16.97
CA PRO A 632 70.45 -33.66 16.95
C PRO A 632 69.56 -34.39 15.93
N VAL A 633 70.12 -34.93 14.84
CA VAL A 633 69.37 -35.51 13.71
C VAL A 633 68.65 -36.83 14.05
N GLU A 634 69.21 -37.66 14.95
CA GLU A 634 68.60 -38.96 15.29
C GLU A 634 67.41 -38.82 16.25
N ILE A 635 67.39 -37.75 17.05
CA ILE A 635 66.35 -37.53 18.07
C ILE A 635 65.15 -36.76 17.50
N GLU A 636 65.36 -35.90 16.49
CA GLU A 636 64.25 -35.30 15.75
C GLU A 636 63.27 -36.35 15.23
N ARG A 637 63.78 -37.43 14.63
CA ARG A 637 62.93 -38.54 14.16
C ARG A 637 62.09 -39.20 15.27
N ALA A 638 62.51 -39.09 16.54
CA ALA A 638 61.79 -39.64 17.69
C ALA A 638 60.72 -38.70 18.24
N LEU A 639 60.83 -37.39 17.99
CA LEU A 639 59.89 -36.37 18.46
C LEU A 639 58.91 -35.91 17.38
N THR A 640 59.31 -35.98 16.11
CA THR A 640 58.38 -35.86 14.99
C THR A 640 57.53 -37.12 14.93
N PRO A 641 56.20 -37.05 15.09
CA PRO A 641 55.37 -38.22 14.87
C PRO A 641 55.61 -38.73 13.45
N ILE A 642 56.01 -40.00 13.31
CA ILE A 642 56.11 -40.62 11.99
C ILE A 642 54.72 -40.52 11.37
N THR A 643 54.57 -39.63 10.40
CA THR A 643 53.43 -39.63 9.49
C THR A 643 53.46 -40.99 8.80
N THR A 644 52.71 -41.94 9.35
CA THR A 644 52.25 -43.05 8.55
C THR A 644 51.50 -42.42 7.40
N SER A 645 52.09 -42.50 6.20
CA SER A 645 51.39 -42.44 4.93
C SER A 645 49.96 -42.94 5.12
N PRO A 646 48.91 -42.31 4.58
CA PRO A 646 47.53 -42.68 4.85
C PRO A 646 47.27 -44.09 4.32
N GLN A 647 47.63 -45.10 5.11
CA GLN A 647 47.22 -46.47 4.94
C GLN A 647 45.78 -46.50 5.39
N LYS A 648 44.89 -46.31 4.40
CA LYS A 648 43.53 -46.86 4.39
C LYS A 648 42.85 -46.78 5.75
N LEU A 649 42.54 -45.57 6.20
CA LEU A 649 41.33 -45.39 6.99
C LEU A 649 40.19 -45.84 6.08
N LYS A 650 39.75 -47.09 6.31
CA LYS A 650 38.54 -47.65 5.75
C LYS A 650 37.40 -46.70 6.13
N LEU A 651 37.01 -45.86 5.17
CA LEU A 651 35.68 -45.27 5.14
C LEU A 651 34.67 -46.40 5.47
N PRO A 652 33.75 -46.22 6.42
CA PRO A 652 32.60 -47.10 6.50
C PRO A 652 31.90 -46.98 5.15
N ARG A 653 31.65 -48.14 4.52
CA ARG A 653 30.97 -48.29 3.23
C ARG A 653 29.80 -47.30 3.12
N SER A 654 30.00 -46.16 2.46
CA SER A 654 28.91 -45.48 1.76
C SER A 654 28.88 -46.08 0.36
N SER A 655 27.87 -46.90 0.16
CA SER A 655 27.41 -47.29 -1.15
C SER A 655 27.05 -46.05 -1.96
N SER A 656 27.55 -46.03 -3.20
CA SER A 656 27.10 -45.24 -4.37
C SER A 656 27.68 -43.82 -4.53
N PRO A 657 28.67 -43.64 -5.42
CA PRO A 657 28.81 -42.41 -6.17
C PRO A 657 27.93 -42.51 -7.43
N CYS A 658 26.88 -41.68 -7.50
CA CYS A 658 26.19 -41.40 -8.75
C CYS A 658 27.20 -40.78 -9.74
N LYS A 659 27.70 -41.60 -10.66
CA LYS A 659 28.39 -41.12 -11.86
C LYS A 659 27.34 -40.48 -12.77
N ASN A 660 27.40 -39.16 -12.91
CA ASN A 660 26.85 -38.48 -14.08
C ASN A 660 27.75 -38.84 -15.28
N PRO A 661 27.23 -39.49 -16.35
CA PRO A 661 27.96 -39.59 -17.59
C PRO A 661 27.57 -38.44 -18.53
N SER A 662 28.58 -37.75 -19.03
CA SER A 662 28.50 -36.73 -20.07
C SER A 662 27.84 -37.26 -21.36
N PRO A 663 27.12 -36.41 -22.13
CA PRO A 663 26.25 -36.86 -23.20
C PRO A 663 26.97 -36.81 -24.56
N THR A 664 27.02 -37.92 -25.31
CA THR A 664 26.84 -37.91 -26.77
C THR A 664 26.86 -39.30 -27.41
N ARG A 665 25.95 -39.48 -28.39
CA ARG A 665 25.89 -40.49 -29.48
C ARG A 665 25.59 -41.94 -29.07
N ARG A 666 24.72 -42.69 -29.73
CA ARG A 666 23.71 -42.53 -30.80
C ARG A 666 23.16 -43.97 -31.04
N PHE A 667 21.89 -44.06 -31.45
CA PHE A 667 21.19 -45.22 -32.07
C PHE A 667 20.54 -46.33 -31.20
N ARG A 668 19.20 -46.36 -31.30
CA ARG A 668 18.20 -47.44 -31.08
C ARG A 668 18.30 -48.53 -32.18
N PRO A 669 17.40 -49.56 -32.34
CA PRO A 669 16.25 -50.04 -31.53
C PRO A 669 16.15 -51.58 -31.32
N PHE A 670 15.37 -52.01 -30.32
CA PHE A 670 14.29 -53.02 -30.42
C PHE A 670 13.23 -52.71 -29.38
#